data_AF-A0A4U1J239-F1
#
_entry.id   AF-A0A4U1J239-F1
#
_cell.length_a   1.000
_cell.length_b   1.000
_cell.length_c   1.000
_cell.angle_alpha   90.00
_cell.angle_beta   90.00
_cell.angle_gamma   90.00
#
_symmetry.space_group_name_H-M   'P 1'
#
loop_
_entity.id
_entity.type
_entity.pdbx_description
1 polymer ?
#
loop_
_entity_poly.entity_id
_entity_poly.type
_entity_poly.pdbx_seq_one_letter_code
_entity_poly.pdbx_strand_id
1 'polypeptide(L)'
;MRNLMREGLFAGAIFLVVGVAAFGCSDGGSSSSNGAGGSGGAGGRGGAGGEGGEGGTAVCNEGETQPCYTGPAGTQGQGECKGGTATCAGGQWSACAGEVLPSATETCDGKDDDCNGQVDDAIAQVTCGLGACSVTVDGCKDGAVPDCTPLPPPSGTETCDGSDDNCDGQIDEGCTCVDGQTQSCYSGGAATKGVGACKDGTQTCAGGTWGPCEGETLPVVEACDALDNDCDGMSDEDLGQTTCGAGACANTVESCVNGMPQACNPGMPSPETCNGVDDDCNLLIDDGLGTLTCGMGACQKTVQACVAGQPQMCVPSMGTAETCNGVDDNCNGQTDEGNPGGGGACPTGLQGVCAAGVLNCQNGSLTCAATTMAGAETCDGKDNDCDGQTDEGNPGGGVVCSTGKPGICGPGTTACTNGAPVCNQNAQPVAEVCNGVDDDCDSQTDEGNPGGGAACTTGLQGVCAAGTQTCTSGALSCKQNVMPSTEICDGKDNDCDGLIDETVPNIVSIFSETFVNNTAGWGLGTEWQIGAAKVSSGHGYGFPDPAADHTLTADNGVAGVVIGGNASTVVHAAYYLTSPVINTSGTGFVTMDLWRWLNSDYDPYMINTIEVSANNGSTWTVIWQSGAMPGIQEQAWNNYNYDLTAYKSATMRVRFGVSVNQLDAYVVSSWNLDDIVIRRCQ
;
A
#
# COMPACT_ATOMS: atom_id res chain seq x y z
N MET A 1 10.13 60.39 -55.17
CA MET A 1 10.41 59.29 -54.22
C MET A 1 10.40 57.95 -54.96
N ARG A 2 11.51 57.54 -55.60
CA ARG A 2 11.55 56.32 -56.47
C ARG A 2 12.75 55.37 -56.18
N ASN A 3 13.41 55.49 -55.02
CA ASN A 3 14.82 55.06 -54.90
C ASN A 3 15.20 54.28 -53.61
N LEU A 4 14.27 53.58 -52.94
CA LEU A 4 14.45 53.21 -51.51
C LEU A 4 14.00 51.79 -51.04
N MET A 5 13.87 50.78 -51.91
CA MET A 5 13.59 49.39 -51.46
C MET A 5 14.59 48.35 -52.01
N ARG A 6 15.39 47.77 -51.10
CA ARG A 6 16.26 46.60 -51.32
C ARG A 6 16.67 45.95 -49.97
N GLU A 7 16.50 44.62 -49.90
CA GLU A 7 17.27 43.63 -49.10
C GLU A 7 17.05 43.50 -47.55
N GLY A 8 17.06 42.24 -47.05
CA GLY A 8 17.28 41.87 -45.63
C GLY A 8 16.43 40.69 -45.05
N LEU A 9 17.04 39.53 -44.70
CA LEU A 9 16.41 38.47 -43.87
C LEU A 9 17.43 37.42 -43.29
N PHE A 10 16.98 36.61 -42.30
CA PHE A 10 17.58 35.41 -41.64
C PHE A 10 18.53 35.51 -40.41
N ALA A 11 18.28 34.65 -39.40
CA ALA A 11 19.12 34.38 -38.20
C ALA A 11 18.69 33.10 -37.41
N GLY A 12 19.59 32.52 -36.58
CA GLY A 12 19.32 31.45 -35.57
C GLY A 12 19.62 29.99 -36.02
N ALA A 13 19.99 29.02 -35.16
CA ALA A 13 20.31 29.01 -33.70
C ALA A 13 21.20 27.79 -33.31
N ILE A 14 21.64 27.68 -32.04
CA ILE A 14 22.52 26.63 -31.46
C ILE A 14 22.12 26.33 -29.99
N PHE A 15 22.20 25.07 -29.48
CA PHE A 15 22.75 24.68 -28.15
C PHE A 15 22.57 23.18 -27.77
N LEU A 16 23.57 22.58 -27.08
CA LEU A 16 23.42 21.45 -26.13
C LEU A 16 24.62 21.43 -25.12
N VAL A 17 24.57 20.60 -24.05
CA VAL A 17 25.19 20.92 -22.73
C VAL A 17 25.73 19.68 -21.96
N VAL A 18 27.00 19.75 -21.45
CA VAL A 18 27.63 19.08 -20.25
C VAL A 18 27.60 17.52 -20.13
N GLY A 19 28.49 16.79 -19.42
CA GLY A 19 29.86 17.07 -18.91
C GLY A 19 30.25 16.59 -17.48
N VAL A 20 30.99 15.46 -17.31
CA VAL A 20 31.95 15.13 -16.19
C VAL A 20 31.29 14.83 -14.79
N ALA A 21 31.74 14.06 -13.76
CA ALA A 21 32.88 13.17 -13.31
C ALA A 21 32.36 12.23 -12.14
N ALA A 22 33.12 11.42 -11.34
CA ALA A 22 34.26 10.47 -11.48
C ALA A 22 34.62 9.84 -10.08
N PHE A 23 35.52 8.82 -10.02
CA PHE A 23 36.06 8.11 -8.80
C PHE A 23 35.06 7.18 -8.03
N GLY A 24 35.47 6.13 -7.27
CA GLY A 24 36.80 5.54 -7.00
C GLY A 24 36.78 4.23 -6.16
N CYS A 25 37.88 3.46 -6.17
CA CYS A 25 38.12 2.06 -5.73
C CYS A 25 37.78 1.59 -4.28
N SER A 26 37.60 0.26 -4.05
CA SER A 26 38.48 -0.58 -3.17
C SER A 26 38.15 -2.10 -3.16
N ASP A 27 39.19 -2.92 -2.90
CA ASP A 27 39.42 -4.39 -3.00
C ASP A 27 38.67 -5.43 -2.12
N GLY A 28 38.86 -6.74 -2.46
CA GLY A 28 38.78 -7.93 -1.57
C GLY A 28 37.55 -8.85 -1.76
N GLY A 29 37.57 -10.17 -1.51
CA GLY A 29 38.60 -11.15 -1.11
C GLY A 29 37.97 -12.55 -0.85
N SER A 30 38.69 -13.67 -0.98
CA SER A 30 38.07 -15.00 -1.24
C SER A 30 38.14 -16.10 -0.15
N SER A 31 37.12 -16.98 -0.15
CA SER A 31 37.13 -18.46 0.02
C SER A 31 37.39 -19.18 1.37
N SER A 32 36.40 -20.03 1.74
CA SER A 32 36.46 -21.49 2.05
C SER A 32 37.40 -22.11 3.13
N SER A 33 36.84 -22.96 4.01
CA SER A 33 37.46 -24.22 4.50
C SER A 33 36.41 -25.18 5.13
N ASN A 34 36.77 -26.44 5.48
CA ASN A 34 35.81 -27.53 5.77
C ASN A 34 36.41 -28.67 6.67
N GLY A 35 35.58 -29.41 7.44
CA GLY A 35 35.90 -30.68 8.17
C GLY A 35 36.25 -30.58 9.69
N ALA A 36 36.38 -31.67 10.49
CA ALA A 36 35.98 -33.09 10.37
C ALA A 36 36.24 -33.93 11.67
N GLY A 37 35.50 -35.05 11.90
CA GLY A 37 35.78 -36.16 12.87
C GLY A 37 35.36 -35.92 14.35
N GLY A 38 35.13 -36.89 15.27
CA GLY A 38 35.10 -38.38 15.34
C GLY A 38 35.12 -38.82 16.84
N SER A 39 34.94 -40.04 17.39
CA SER A 39 34.41 -41.37 17.02
C SER A 39 34.95 -42.44 18.04
N GLY A 40 34.10 -43.29 18.66
CA GLY A 40 34.46 -44.46 19.53
C GLY A 40 33.88 -44.43 20.98
N GLY A 41 33.69 -45.50 21.76
CA GLY A 41 33.66 -46.97 21.53
C GLY A 41 34.55 -47.83 22.48
N ALA A 42 34.22 -49.03 23.00
CA ALA A 42 32.96 -49.80 23.10
C ALA A 42 33.11 -51.10 23.98
N GLY A 43 32.05 -51.57 24.67
CA GLY A 43 31.91 -52.93 25.29
C GLY A 43 31.94 -53.01 26.84
N GLY A 44 31.41 -54.05 27.53
CA GLY A 44 30.48 -55.13 27.12
C GLY A 44 30.41 -56.41 28.01
N ARG A 45 29.25 -57.11 27.96
CA ARG A 45 28.93 -58.54 28.31
C ARG A 45 28.40 -58.95 29.71
N GLY A 46 27.25 -59.66 29.70
CA GLY A 46 26.67 -60.53 30.77
C GLY A 46 25.63 -59.83 31.68
N GLY A 47 24.38 -60.30 31.89
CA GLY A 47 23.61 -61.46 31.38
C GLY A 47 23.28 -62.52 32.45
N ALA A 48 22.06 -63.08 32.60
CA ALA A 48 20.76 -62.78 31.96
C ALA A 48 19.58 -63.47 32.69
N GLY A 49 18.37 -62.89 32.64
CA GLY A 49 17.07 -63.49 33.06
C GLY A 49 16.73 -63.37 34.56
N GLY A 50 15.48 -63.10 34.97
CA GLY A 50 14.27 -62.73 34.22
C GLY A 50 13.35 -61.86 35.11
N GLU A 51 12.79 -60.78 34.56
CA GLU A 51 11.38 -60.69 34.09
C GLU A 51 10.35 -60.49 35.22
N GLY A 52 9.89 -59.25 35.40
CA GLY A 52 8.98 -58.88 36.51
C GLY A 52 8.27 -57.51 36.44
N GLY A 53 8.63 -56.62 35.51
CA GLY A 53 7.88 -55.37 35.22
C GLY A 53 8.30 -54.14 36.03
N GLU A 54 8.91 -53.17 35.36
CA GLU A 54 9.05 -51.80 35.87
C GLU A 54 7.70 -51.07 35.72
N GLY A 55 7.10 -50.64 36.84
CA GLY A 55 5.91 -49.79 36.85
C GLY A 55 6.30 -48.32 36.87
N GLY A 56 5.99 -47.58 35.80
CA GLY A 56 6.16 -46.13 35.78
C GLY A 56 5.23 -45.41 36.76
N THR A 57 5.46 -44.10 36.95
CA THR A 57 4.54 -43.21 37.70
C THR A 57 3.09 -43.42 37.25
N ALA A 58 2.27 -44.01 38.12
CA ALA A 58 0.95 -44.55 37.76
C ALA A 58 -0.11 -43.43 37.61
N VAL A 59 -0.02 -42.68 36.51
CA VAL A 59 -1.12 -41.86 35.98
C VAL A 59 -2.25 -42.82 35.63
N CYS A 60 -3.24 -42.88 36.49
CA CYS A 60 -4.40 -43.74 36.34
C CYS A 60 -5.42 -43.14 35.36
N ASN A 61 -6.27 -43.98 34.79
CA ASN A 61 -7.31 -43.55 33.86
C ASN A 61 -8.58 -43.17 34.65
N GLU A 62 -9.32 -42.15 34.21
CA GLU A 62 -10.50 -41.64 34.92
C GLU A 62 -11.54 -42.76 35.18
N GLY A 63 -11.87 -43.02 36.45
CA GLY A 63 -12.77 -44.09 36.86
C GLY A 63 -12.17 -45.49 36.99
N GLU A 64 -10.86 -45.65 36.80
CA GLU A 64 -10.12 -46.89 37.11
C GLU A 64 -10.12 -47.16 38.63
N THR A 65 -10.02 -48.43 39.06
CA THR A 65 -10.05 -48.82 40.49
C THR A 65 -8.95 -49.82 40.82
N GLN A 66 -8.28 -49.65 41.97
CA GLN A 66 -7.25 -50.59 42.46
C GLN A 66 -7.44 -50.92 43.95
N PRO A 67 -7.00 -52.11 44.42
CA PRO A 67 -6.92 -52.40 45.86
C PRO A 67 -5.85 -51.53 46.53
N CYS A 68 -6.06 -51.20 47.79
CA CYS A 68 -5.15 -50.36 48.58
C CYS A 68 -5.20 -50.72 50.07
N TYR A 69 -4.18 -50.28 50.81
CA TYR A 69 -4.13 -50.32 52.27
C TYR A 69 -3.08 -49.31 52.73
N THR A 70 -3.39 -48.49 53.74
CA THR A 70 -2.48 -47.45 54.25
C THR A 70 -1.82 -47.79 55.59
N GLY A 71 -2.20 -48.92 56.21
CA GLY A 71 -1.64 -49.38 57.48
C GLY A 71 -0.24 -50.04 57.37
N PRO A 72 0.41 -50.31 58.52
CA PRO A 72 1.75 -50.90 58.56
C PRO A 72 1.86 -52.25 57.84
N ALA A 73 2.97 -52.46 57.13
CA ALA A 73 3.20 -53.70 56.37
C ALA A 73 3.19 -54.93 57.30
N GLY A 74 2.29 -55.88 57.02
CA GLY A 74 2.08 -57.10 57.82
C GLY A 74 0.72 -57.17 58.54
N THR A 75 0.10 -56.01 58.81
CA THR A 75 -1.21 -55.92 59.51
C THR A 75 -2.42 -56.16 58.59
N GLN A 76 -2.24 -56.05 57.26
CA GLN A 76 -3.33 -56.20 56.30
C GLN A 76 -3.88 -57.64 56.27
N GLY A 77 -5.08 -57.84 56.82
CA GLY A 77 -5.73 -59.15 56.91
C GLY A 77 -5.44 -59.92 58.21
N GLN A 78 -4.78 -59.29 59.20
CA GLN A 78 -4.87 -59.71 60.59
C GLN A 78 -6.10 -59.05 61.25
N GLY A 79 -6.66 -59.66 62.28
CA GLY A 79 -7.80 -59.12 63.03
C GLY A 79 -8.96 -58.60 62.20
N GLU A 80 -9.44 -57.38 62.51
CA GLU A 80 -10.42 -56.67 61.68
C GLU A 80 -9.81 -55.86 60.52
N CYS A 81 -8.47 -55.74 60.47
CA CYS A 81 -7.76 -54.94 59.48
C CYS A 81 -7.88 -55.49 58.06
N LYS A 82 -8.22 -54.61 57.12
CA LYS A 82 -8.45 -54.97 55.73
C LYS A 82 -8.12 -53.84 54.77
N GLY A 83 -7.70 -54.21 53.56
CA GLY A 83 -7.56 -53.27 52.45
C GLY A 83 -8.91 -52.76 51.94
N GLY A 84 -8.90 -51.54 51.41
CA GLY A 84 -10.02 -50.92 50.71
C GLY A 84 -9.80 -50.84 49.19
N THR A 85 -10.55 -49.97 48.54
CA THR A 85 -10.43 -49.67 47.10
C THR A 85 -10.18 -48.19 46.87
N ALA A 86 -9.18 -47.85 46.06
CA ALA A 86 -8.96 -46.50 45.57
C ALA A 86 -9.52 -46.36 44.15
N THR A 87 -10.14 -45.22 43.85
CA THR A 87 -10.69 -44.89 42.53
C THR A 87 -9.91 -43.73 41.94
N CYS A 88 -9.62 -43.76 40.64
CA CYS A 88 -8.93 -42.68 39.95
C CYS A 88 -9.88 -41.53 39.60
N ALA A 89 -9.49 -40.30 39.95
CA ALA A 89 -10.13 -39.06 39.51
C ALA A 89 -9.07 -37.97 39.26
N GLY A 90 -9.16 -37.28 38.13
CA GLY A 90 -8.18 -36.24 37.74
C GLY A 90 -6.76 -36.78 37.48
N GLY A 91 -6.62 -38.07 37.20
CA GLY A 91 -5.31 -38.74 37.07
C GLY A 91 -4.60 -39.04 38.40
N GLN A 92 -5.29 -38.86 39.53
CA GLN A 92 -4.80 -39.22 40.88
C GLN A 92 -5.73 -40.26 41.52
N TRP A 93 -5.16 -41.13 42.35
CA TRP A 93 -5.91 -42.10 43.15
C TRP A 93 -6.56 -41.44 44.37
N SER A 94 -7.82 -41.80 44.67
CA SER A 94 -8.51 -41.39 45.89
C SER A 94 -7.86 -41.98 47.15
N ALA A 95 -8.22 -41.44 48.31
CA ALA A 95 -8.06 -42.14 49.58
C ALA A 95 -8.71 -43.55 49.53
N CYS A 96 -8.22 -44.47 50.35
CA CYS A 96 -8.56 -45.88 50.27
C CYS A 96 -9.94 -46.16 50.90
N ALA A 97 -10.98 -46.30 50.07
CA ALA A 97 -12.34 -46.43 50.57
C ALA A 97 -12.60 -47.84 51.13
N GLY A 98 -12.98 -47.91 52.40
CA GLY A 98 -13.40 -49.15 53.07
C GLY A 98 -12.30 -49.95 53.76
N GLU A 99 -11.08 -49.39 53.89
CA GLU A 99 -10.04 -49.99 54.73
C GLU A 99 -10.40 -49.93 56.23
N VAL A 100 -9.78 -50.83 57.02
CA VAL A 100 -9.75 -50.77 58.49
C VAL A 100 -8.29 -50.90 58.89
N LEU A 101 -7.84 -50.00 59.76
CA LEU A 101 -6.46 -49.83 60.20
C LEU A 101 -6.32 -50.25 61.67
N PRO A 102 -5.09 -50.57 62.14
CA PRO A 102 -4.80 -50.87 63.53
C PRO A 102 -5.39 -49.88 64.53
N SER A 103 -5.98 -50.40 65.60
CA SER A 103 -6.14 -49.67 66.85
C SER A 103 -4.78 -49.28 67.45
N ALA A 104 -4.78 -48.30 68.36
CA ALA A 104 -3.62 -47.95 69.17
C ALA A 104 -3.62 -48.63 70.55
N THR A 105 -4.69 -49.36 70.89
CA THR A 105 -4.91 -50.06 72.16
C THR A 105 -5.84 -51.24 71.93
N GLU A 106 -5.52 -52.39 72.52
CA GLU A 106 -6.33 -53.61 72.41
C GLU A 106 -7.56 -53.57 73.32
N THR A 107 -8.69 -54.09 72.84
CA THR A 107 -9.93 -54.25 73.61
C THR A 107 -10.10 -55.72 74.02
N CYS A 108 -10.49 -55.97 75.26
CA CYS A 108 -10.92 -57.31 75.70
C CYS A 108 -12.33 -57.63 75.16
N ASP A 109 -12.42 -57.99 73.88
CA ASP A 109 -13.68 -58.35 73.19
C ASP A 109 -13.59 -59.62 72.31
N GLY A 110 -12.44 -60.30 72.30
CA GLY A 110 -12.22 -61.55 71.56
C GLY A 110 -11.65 -61.35 70.15
N LYS A 111 -10.93 -60.25 69.91
CA LYS A 111 -10.35 -59.85 68.61
C LYS A 111 -8.87 -59.47 68.73
N ASP A 112 -8.35 -59.05 67.58
CA ASP A 112 -7.01 -58.55 67.26
C ASP A 112 -7.26 -57.14 66.69
N ASP A 113 -7.44 -56.16 67.59
CA ASP A 113 -7.87 -54.77 67.31
C ASP A 113 -6.70 -53.92 66.80
N ASP A 114 -5.49 -54.09 67.34
CA ASP A 114 -4.24 -53.49 66.82
C ASP A 114 -3.67 -54.23 65.59
N CYS A 115 -4.26 -55.39 65.24
CA CYS A 115 -3.90 -56.20 64.09
C CYS A 115 -2.44 -56.69 64.08
N ASN A 116 -1.81 -56.88 65.25
CA ASN A 116 -0.49 -57.47 65.40
C ASN A 116 -0.48 -59.00 65.15
N GLY A 117 -1.65 -59.65 65.17
CA GLY A 117 -1.81 -61.10 64.97
C GLY A 117 -1.94 -61.89 66.27
N GLN A 118 -2.22 -61.22 67.38
CA GLN A 118 -2.57 -61.80 68.68
C GLN A 118 -3.96 -61.29 69.10
N VAL A 119 -4.62 -62.01 70.01
CA VAL A 119 -6.00 -61.71 70.42
C VAL A 119 -6.03 -61.35 71.90
N ASP A 120 -6.71 -60.25 72.25
CA ASP A 120 -6.84 -59.72 73.62
C ASP A 120 -5.49 -59.49 74.37
N ASP A 121 -4.41 -59.12 73.66
CA ASP A 121 -3.06 -58.97 74.23
C ASP A 121 -2.74 -57.57 74.79
N ALA A 122 -1.58 -57.41 75.44
CA ALA A 122 -1.16 -56.22 76.22
C ALA A 122 -2.09 -55.76 77.38
N ILE A 123 -3.17 -56.48 77.70
CA ILE A 123 -4.16 -56.10 78.73
C ILE A 123 -3.65 -56.40 80.16
N ALA A 124 -3.50 -55.36 80.97
CA ALA A 124 -2.86 -55.41 82.29
C ALA A 124 -3.64 -56.25 83.34
N GLN A 125 -2.91 -57.05 84.13
CA GLN A 125 -3.47 -57.91 85.18
C GLN A 125 -4.12 -57.12 86.33
N VAL A 126 -5.10 -57.74 87.00
CA VAL A 126 -5.89 -57.13 88.07
C VAL A 126 -5.61 -57.86 89.39
N THR A 127 -5.24 -57.11 90.43
CA THR A 127 -5.00 -57.64 91.79
C THR A 127 -6.06 -57.13 92.77
N CYS A 128 -6.58 -58.00 93.62
CA CYS A 128 -7.63 -57.68 94.59
C CYS A 128 -7.44 -58.45 95.92
N GLY A 129 -7.81 -57.80 97.03
CA GLY A 129 -7.68 -58.34 98.39
C GLY A 129 -6.60 -57.64 99.22
N LEU A 130 -6.55 -57.97 100.51
CA LEU A 130 -5.58 -57.50 101.50
C LEU A 130 -5.06 -58.70 102.29
N GLY A 131 -3.90 -58.58 102.93
CA GLY A 131 -3.31 -59.63 103.77
C GLY A 131 -3.22 -60.98 103.05
N ALA A 132 -3.59 -62.04 103.76
CA ALA A 132 -3.64 -63.41 103.23
C ALA A 132 -4.70 -63.64 102.12
N CYS A 133 -5.60 -62.68 101.88
CA CYS A 133 -6.70 -62.78 100.90
C CYS A 133 -6.37 -62.21 99.51
N SER A 134 -5.15 -61.70 99.31
CA SER A 134 -4.69 -61.12 98.03
C SER A 134 -4.63 -62.16 96.91
N VAL A 135 -5.17 -61.81 95.72
CA VAL A 135 -5.09 -62.62 94.50
C VAL A 135 -4.95 -61.73 93.26
N THR A 136 -4.20 -62.20 92.27
CA THR A 136 -4.06 -61.58 90.95
C THR A 136 -4.71 -62.46 89.89
N VAL A 137 -5.46 -61.84 88.98
CA VAL A 137 -6.09 -62.47 87.81
C VAL A 137 -5.65 -61.77 86.52
N ASP A 138 -5.73 -62.47 85.40
CA ASP A 138 -5.38 -61.94 84.08
C ASP A 138 -6.30 -60.76 83.69
N GLY A 139 -5.79 -59.76 82.96
CA GLY A 139 -6.56 -58.57 82.59
C GLY A 139 -7.72 -58.84 81.63
N CYS A 140 -7.55 -59.85 80.78
CA CYS A 140 -8.57 -60.39 79.90
C CYS A 140 -8.47 -61.92 79.90
N LYS A 141 -9.60 -62.60 79.69
CA LYS A 141 -9.66 -64.06 79.56
C LYS A 141 -10.84 -64.47 78.70
N ASP A 142 -10.55 -65.19 77.62
CA ASP A 142 -11.56 -65.70 76.66
C ASP A 142 -12.51 -64.59 76.13
N GLY A 143 -11.98 -63.40 75.83
CA GLY A 143 -12.76 -62.24 75.36
C GLY A 143 -13.61 -61.54 76.42
N ALA A 144 -13.30 -61.71 77.72
CA ALA A 144 -13.97 -61.00 78.81
C ALA A 144 -13.01 -60.64 79.96
N VAL A 145 -13.21 -59.47 80.59
CA VAL A 145 -12.48 -59.07 81.80
C VAL A 145 -12.99 -59.94 82.96
N PRO A 146 -12.14 -60.74 83.63
CA PRO A 146 -12.59 -61.63 84.70
C PRO A 146 -12.90 -60.88 85.99
N ASP A 147 -13.85 -61.42 86.77
CA ASP A 147 -14.23 -60.88 88.07
C ASP A 147 -13.12 -61.18 89.11
N CYS A 148 -12.45 -60.13 89.62
CA CYS A 148 -11.45 -60.28 90.67
C CYS A 148 -12.13 -60.28 92.05
N THR A 149 -12.56 -61.46 92.48
CA THR A 149 -12.99 -61.70 93.86
C THR A 149 -11.78 -62.08 94.73
N PRO A 150 -11.49 -61.36 95.83
CA PRO A 150 -10.48 -61.77 96.81
C PRO A 150 -10.69 -63.19 97.34
N LEU A 151 -9.60 -63.84 97.76
CA LEU A 151 -9.70 -65.17 98.36
C LEU A 151 -10.44 -65.13 99.70
N PRO A 152 -11.25 -66.15 100.04
CA PRO A 152 -11.85 -66.25 101.36
C PRO A 152 -10.75 -66.47 102.42
N PRO A 153 -10.83 -65.84 103.60
CA PRO A 153 -9.77 -65.89 104.60
C PRO A 153 -9.49 -67.33 105.07
N PRO A 154 -8.22 -67.74 105.21
CA PRO A 154 -7.86 -69.10 105.64
C PRO A 154 -8.33 -69.43 107.07
N SER A 155 -8.39 -68.39 107.92
CA SER A 155 -8.84 -68.44 109.31
C SER A 155 -9.95 -67.41 109.55
N GLY A 156 -10.89 -67.73 110.44
CA GLY A 156 -11.92 -66.79 110.89
C GLY A 156 -11.55 -66.05 112.19
N THR A 157 -10.29 -66.14 112.60
CA THR A 157 -9.74 -65.64 113.88
C THR A 157 -8.23 -65.48 113.77
N GLU A 158 -7.68 -64.38 114.29
CA GLU A 158 -6.24 -64.11 114.25
C GLU A 158 -5.37 -65.16 114.94
N THR A 159 -4.18 -65.38 114.35
CA THR A 159 -3.03 -66.01 114.98
C THR A 159 -2.06 -64.91 115.39
N CYS A 160 -1.66 -64.87 116.68
CA CYS A 160 -0.74 -63.84 117.19
C CYS A 160 0.71 -64.03 116.67
N ASP A 161 0.96 -63.78 115.38
CA ASP A 161 2.28 -63.92 114.73
C ASP A 161 2.75 -62.71 113.90
N GLY A 162 1.95 -61.64 113.84
CA GLY A 162 2.27 -60.41 113.10
C GLY A 162 1.77 -60.37 111.66
N SER A 163 0.74 -61.15 111.34
CA SER A 163 0.06 -61.23 110.04
C SER A 163 -1.41 -60.80 110.16
N ASP A 164 -2.00 -60.24 109.09
CA ASP A 164 -3.47 -60.06 108.97
C ASP A 164 -4.09 -61.38 108.45
N ASP A 165 -4.50 -62.25 109.38
CA ASP A 165 -4.87 -63.64 109.13
C ASP A 165 -6.37 -63.78 108.73
N ASN A 166 -7.22 -62.85 109.20
CA ASN A 166 -8.65 -62.77 108.87
C ASN A 166 -9.00 -61.77 107.74
N CYS A 167 -8.05 -60.92 107.33
CA CYS A 167 -8.16 -59.92 106.27
C CYS A 167 -9.09 -58.72 106.59
N ASP A 168 -9.11 -58.24 107.85
CA ASP A 168 -9.87 -57.03 108.23
C ASP A 168 -9.07 -55.72 108.17
N GLY A 169 -7.76 -55.78 107.89
CA GLY A 169 -6.87 -54.63 107.74
C GLY A 169 -6.23 -54.14 109.04
N GLN A 170 -6.20 -54.99 110.07
CA GLN A 170 -5.47 -54.81 111.32
C GLN A 170 -4.51 -56.01 111.53
N ILE A 171 -3.79 -56.10 112.67
CA ILE A 171 -2.80 -57.17 112.93
C ILE A 171 -2.81 -57.56 114.42
N ASP A 172 -2.92 -58.87 114.70
CA ASP A 172 -2.95 -59.50 116.05
C ASP A 172 -4.18 -59.13 116.93
N GLU A 173 -5.37 -59.00 116.33
CA GLU A 173 -6.62 -58.57 116.99
C GLU A 173 -7.06 -59.50 118.13
N GLY A 174 -7.14 -58.94 119.33
CA GLY A 174 -7.54 -59.66 120.54
C GLY A 174 -6.39 -60.38 121.25
N CYS A 175 -5.16 -60.30 120.74
CA CYS A 175 -3.96 -60.78 121.43
C CYS A 175 -3.66 -59.89 122.66
N THR A 176 -3.90 -60.41 123.86
CA THR A 176 -3.84 -59.61 125.10
C THR A 176 -2.41 -59.27 125.52
N CYS A 177 -2.06 -57.97 125.54
CA CYS A 177 -0.77 -57.47 126.02
C CYS A 177 -0.81 -57.04 127.51
N VAL A 178 0.36 -56.85 128.12
CA VAL A 178 0.50 -56.35 129.50
C VAL A 178 0.89 -54.87 129.50
N ASP A 179 0.18 -54.03 130.25
CA ASP A 179 0.47 -52.59 130.35
C ASP A 179 1.94 -52.29 130.64
N GLY A 180 2.55 -51.46 129.79
CA GLY A 180 3.98 -51.12 129.84
C GLY A 180 4.92 -52.08 129.09
N GLN A 181 4.41 -53.15 128.47
CA GLN A 181 5.16 -53.94 127.48
C GLN A 181 5.35 -53.12 126.19
N THR A 182 6.43 -53.38 125.45
CA THR A 182 6.76 -52.73 124.17
C THR A 182 7.10 -53.75 123.08
N GLN A 183 6.84 -53.43 121.81
CA GLN A 183 7.24 -54.25 120.65
C GLN A 183 7.63 -53.41 119.43
N SER A 184 8.49 -53.96 118.56
CA SER A 184 8.74 -53.42 117.21
C SER A 184 7.48 -53.52 116.37
N CYS A 185 7.24 -52.52 115.54
CA CYS A 185 6.07 -52.43 114.67
C CYS A 185 6.47 -51.79 113.34
N TYR A 186 5.75 -52.11 112.28
CA TYR A 186 5.90 -51.46 110.99
C TYR A 186 4.60 -51.66 110.21
N SER A 187 3.94 -50.56 109.79
CA SER A 187 2.68 -50.61 109.05
C SER A 187 2.87 -50.64 107.52
N GLY A 188 4.12 -50.55 107.04
CA GLY A 188 4.49 -50.73 105.64
C GLY A 188 4.66 -52.21 105.25
N GLY A 189 4.72 -52.47 103.94
CA GLY A 189 4.93 -53.83 103.42
C GLY A 189 6.27 -54.43 103.86
N ALA A 190 6.28 -55.73 104.19
CA ALA A 190 7.44 -56.39 104.80
C ALA A 190 8.77 -56.30 104.00
N ALA A 191 8.70 -56.03 102.69
CA ALA A 191 9.86 -55.83 101.83
C ALA A 191 10.61 -54.51 102.08
N THR A 192 9.92 -53.43 102.44
CA THR A 192 10.53 -52.09 102.63
C THR A 192 11.04 -51.84 104.05
N LYS A 193 10.85 -52.81 104.97
CA LYS A 193 11.18 -52.66 106.39
C LYS A 193 12.70 -52.59 106.62
N GLY A 194 13.23 -51.37 106.79
CA GLY A 194 14.66 -51.13 107.01
C GLY A 194 15.47 -51.00 105.71
N VAL A 195 14.79 -50.79 104.58
CA VAL A 195 15.39 -50.37 103.31
C VAL A 195 15.34 -48.84 103.24
N GLY A 196 16.34 -48.21 102.63
CA GLY A 196 16.40 -46.75 102.47
C GLY A 196 16.22 -45.92 103.72
N ALA A 197 15.32 -44.94 103.63
CA ALA A 197 14.88 -44.08 104.71
C ALA A 197 13.85 -44.76 105.64
N CYS A 198 13.27 -45.89 105.22
CA CYS A 198 12.23 -46.59 105.96
C CYS A 198 12.77 -47.31 107.19
N LYS A 199 11.99 -47.28 108.27
CA LYS A 199 12.38 -47.87 109.56
C LYS A 199 11.17 -48.25 110.40
N ASP A 200 11.37 -49.20 111.28
CA ASP A 200 10.36 -49.66 112.22
C ASP A 200 10.20 -48.71 113.42
N GLY A 201 8.99 -48.65 113.95
CA GLY A 201 8.64 -47.89 115.15
C GLY A 201 8.59 -48.77 116.39
N THR A 202 8.02 -48.22 117.47
CA THR A 202 7.73 -49.00 118.69
C THR A 202 6.30 -48.75 119.17
N GLN A 203 5.53 -49.84 119.34
CA GLN A 203 4.25 -49.82 120.05
C GLN A 203 4.47 -50.03 121.55
N THR A 204 3.65 -49.37 122.36
CA THR A 204 3.58 -49.59 123.82
C THR A 204 2.17 -50.03 124.21
N CYS A 205 2.06 -51.06 125.05
CA CYS A 205 0.77 -51.55 125.54
C CYS A 205 0.22 -50.66 126.66
N ALA A 206 -1.03 -50.22 126.55
CA ALA A 206 -1.74 -49.44 127.56
C ALA A 206 -3.25 -49.77 127.54
N GLY A 207 -3.84 -50.02 128.71
CA GLY A 207 -5.23 -50.47 128.82
C GLY A 207 -5.49 -51.90 128.34
N GLY A 208 -4.44 -52.72 128.18
CA GLY A 208 -4.50 -54.06 127.57
C GLY A 208 -4.52 -54.08 126.04
N THR A 209 -4.33 -52.93 125.39
CA THR A 209 -4.24 -52.76 123.93
C THR A 209 -2.91 -52.13 123.52
N TRP A 210 -2.39 -52.48 122.34
CA TRP A 210 -1.23 -51.81 121.76
C TRP A 210 -1.59 -50.39 121.28
N GLY A 211 -0.70 -49.43 121.53
CA GLY A 211 -0.79 -48.07 120.99
C GLY A 211 -0.41 -47.99 119.50
N PRO A 212 -0.35 -46.76 118.93
CA PRO A 212 0.13 -46.56 117.57
C PRO A 212 1.63 -46.92 117.44
N CYS A 213 2.09 -47.11 116.20
CA CYS A 213 3.49 -47.37 115.90
C CYS A 213 4.31 -46.07 115.94
N GLU A 214 4.78 -45.66 117.13
CA GLU A 214 5.52 -44.40 117.25
C GLU A 214 6.94 -44.52 116.67
N GLY A 215 7.26 -43.63 115.73
CA GLY A 215 8.62 -43.44 115.21
C GLY A 215 8.95 -44.15 113.88
N GLU A 216 8.01 -44.87 113.27
CA GLU A 216 8.23 -45.47 111.95
C GLU A 216 8.44 -44.42 110.83
N THR A 217 9.14 -44.82 109.76
CA THR A 217 9.13 -44.12 108.46
C THR A 217 8.64 -45.10 107.42
N LEU A 218 7.58 -44.72 106.70
CA LEU A 218 6.96 -45.50 105.64
C LEU A 218 7.41 -45.00 104.26
N PRO A 219 7.31 -45.85 103.20
CA PRO A 219 7.53 -45.47 101.81
C PRO A 219 6.77 -44.21 101.40
N VAL A 220 7.43 -43.32 100.67
CA VAL A 220 6.84 -42.19 99.97
C VAL A 220 7.44 -42.08 98.57
N VAL A 221 6.70 -41.55 97.60
CA VAL A 221 7.18 -41.36 96.22
C VAL A 221 8.51 -40.60 96.18
N GLU A 222 9.38 -40.99 95.25
CA GLU A 222 10.75 -40.48 95.19
C GLU A 222 10.89 -38.96 95.09
N ALA A 223 12.04 -38.49 95.59
CA ALA A 223 12.44 -37.10 95.59
C ALA A 223 13.91 -36.98 95.15
N CYS A 224 14.20 -35.95 94.34
CA CYS A 224 15.56 -35.70 93.84
C CYS A 224 16.48 -35.14 94.94
N ASP A 225 16.86 -35.98 95.92
CA ASP A 225 17.73 -35.63 97.04
C ASP A 225 18.80 -36.69 97.39
N ALA A 226 18.97 -37.71 96.54
CA ALA A 226 19.90 -38.83 96.69
C ALA A 226 19.67 -39.67 97.97
N LEU A 227 18.40 -39.83 98.33
CA LEU A 227 17.92 -40.83 99.29
C LEU A 227 17.09 -41.91 98.57
N ASP A 228 16.78 -42.94 99.34
CA ASP A 228 15.91 -44.07 99.00
C ASP A 228 14.64 -43.87 99.84
N ASN A 229 13.68 -43.13 99.28
CA ASN A 229 12.49 -42.58 99.93
C ASN A 229 11.28 -43.52 99.81
N ASP A 230 11.18 -44.26 98.70
CA ASP A 230 10.15 -45.28 98.49
C ASP A 230 10.55 -46.68 99.01
N CYS A 231 11.85 -46.86 99.29
CA CYS A 231 12.41 -47.99 100.02
C CYS A 231 12.40 -49.31 99.23
N ASP A 232 12.52 -49.26 97.90
CA ASP A 232 12.81 -50.42 97.04
C ASP A 232 14.29 -50.88 97.09
N GLY A 233 15.22 -49.97 97.41
CA GLY A 233 16.65 -50.22 97.49
C GLY A 233 17.52 -49.52 96.43
N MET A 234 16.94 -48.66 95.60
CA MET A 234 17.67 -47.74 94.70
C MET A 234 17.68 -46.30 95.25
N SER A 235 17.90 -45.25 94.45
CA SER A 235 17.84 -43.83 94.84
C SER A 235 17.75 -42.89 93.61
N ASP A 236 16.87 -41.88 93.64
CA ASP A 236 16.58 -40.91 92.55
C ASP A 236 15.96 -41.50 91.24
N GLU A 237 15.42 -42.73 91.23
CA GLU A 237 14.77 -43.36 90.05
C GLU A 237 13.32 -42.91 89.81
N ASP A 238 12.81 -43.25 88.62
CA ASP A 238 11.45 -42.97 88.12
C ASP A 238 11.00 -41.48 88.13
N LEU A 239 11.91 -40.56 88.50
CA LEU A 239 11.78 -39.10 88.40
C LEU A 239 11.70 -38.58 86.94
N GLY A 240 11.93 -39.45 85.95
CA GLY A 240 11.67 -39.20 84.52
C GLY A 240 12.54 -38.13 83.86
N GLN A 241 12.22 -37.81 82.60
CA GLN A 241 12.96 -36.86 81.76
C GLN A 241 12.21 -35.54 81.53
N THR A 242 12.97 -34.45 81.41
CA THR A 242 12.48 -33.11 81.08
C THR A 242 12.91 -32.75 79.66
N THR A 243 11.94 -32.60 78.75
CA THR A 243 12.14 -32.09 77.38
C THR A 243 11.77 -30.60 77.31
N CYS A 244 12.59 -29.81 76.62
CA CYS A 244 12.37 -28.38 76.40
C CYS A 244 12.77 -27.93 74.99
N GLY A 245 12.14 -26.87 74.51
CA GLY A 245 12.25 -26.44 73.11
C GLY A 245 11.23 -27.14 72.20
N ALA A 246 11.21 -26.73 70.94
CA ALA A 246 10.40 -27.28 69.86
C ALA A 246 11.24 -27.35 68.58
N GLY A 247 10.76 -28.08 67.57
CA GLY A 247 11.49 -28.22 66.30
C GLY A 247 12.90 -28.78 66.47
N ALA A 248 13.85 -28.20 65.73
CA ALA A 248 15.28 -28.52 65.85
C ALA A 248 15.89 -28.10 67.21
N CYS A 249 15.23 -27.21 67.97
CA CYS A 249 15.66 -26.82 69.31
C CYS A 249 15.17 -27.75 70.43
N ALA A 250 14.43 -28.82 70.11
CA ALA A 250 14.00 -29.80 71.11
C ALA A 250 15.22 -30.52 71.74
N ASN A 251 15.33 -30.43 73.07
CA ASN A 251 16.41 -31.01 73.87
C ASN A 251 15.80 -31.73 75.07
N THR A 252 16.37 -32.89 75.46
CA THR A 252 15.89 -33.71 76.57
C THR A 252 17.02 -34.00 77.54
N VAL A 253 16.75 -33.84 78.83
CA VAL A 253 17.67 -34.16 79.93
C VAL A 253 16.96 -35.01 80.99
N GLU A 254 17.70 -35.85 81.70
CA GLU A 254 17.17 -36.49 82.92
C GLU A 254 16.75 -35.43 83.93
N SER A 255 15.58 -35.56 84.56
CA SER A 255 15.07 -34.53 85.47
C SER A 255 15.89 -34.46 86.76
N CYS A 256 16.45 -35.58 87.21
CA CYS A 256 17.34 -35.69 88.36
C CYS A 256 18.66 -36.37 87.95
N VAL A 257 19.79 -35.91 88.47
CA VAL A 257 21.11 -36.56 88.29
C VAL A 257 21.94 -36.40 89.58
N ASN A 258 21.99 -37.45 90.41
CA ASN A 258 22.66 -37.49 91.72
C ASN A 258 22.12 -36.41 92.71
N GLY A 259 20.84 -36.50 93.10
CA GLY A 259 20.21 -35.62 94.08
C GLY A 259 20.18 -34.13 93.70
N MET A 260 20.20 -33.83 92.39
CA MET A 260 20.13 -32.46 91.86
C MET A 260 19.20 -32.37 90.64
N PRO A 261 18.13 -31.54 90.70
CA PRO A 261 17.27 -31.28 89.54
C PRO A 261 18.03 -30.59 88.42
N GLN A 262 17.85 -31.06 87.17
CA GLN A 262 18.56 -30.52 86.00
C GLN A 262 17.80 -29.38 85.33
N ALA A 263 18.54 -28.40 84.82
CA ALA A 263 17.99 -27.27 84.07
C ALA A 263 18.03 -27.55 82.56
N CYS A 264 16.90 -27.96 81.98
CA CYS A 264 16.77 -28.08 80.53
C CYS A 264 16.87 -26.71 79.85
N ASN A 265 17.76 -26.58 78.87
CA ASN A 265 17.87 -25.41 77.99
C ASN A 265 17.64 -25.87 76.54
N PRO A 266 16.77 -25.19 75.75
CA PRO A 266 16.58 -25.51 74.33
C PRO A 266 17.86 -25.39 73.50
N GLY A 267 17.86 -25.99 72.32
CA GLY A 267 18.88 -25.78 71.29
C GLY A 267 19.00 -24.32 70.82
N MET A 268 20.05 -24.01 70.07
CA MET A 268 20.18 -22.70 69.42
C MET A 268 19.42 -22.71 68.08
N PRO A 269 18.62 -21.67 67.78
CA PRO A 269 17.92 -21.57 66.51
C PRO A 269 18.87 -21.32 65.34
N SER A 270 18.49 -21.78 64.15
CA SER A 270 19.23 -21.63 62.90
C SER A 270 18.28 -21.21 61.75
N PRO A 271 18.74 -20.54 60.69
CA PRO A 271 17.83 -20.08 59.64
C PRO A 271 17.12 -21.22 58.92
N GLU A 272 15.79 -21.10 58.76
CA GLU A 272 14.91 -22.06 58.10
C GLU A 272 15.50 -22.69 56.84
N THR A 273 15.44 -24.02 56.77
CA THR A 273 15.72 -24.82 55.57
C THR A 273 14.48 -25.61 55.19
N CYS A 274 14.16 -25.69 53.90
CA CYS A 274 13.03 -26.48 53.40
C CYS A 274 13.24 -27.99 53.68
N ASN A 275 12.76 -28.46 54.83
CA ASN A 275 13.04 -29.79 55.38
C ASN A 275 11.88 -30.38 56.21
N GLY A 276 10.84 -29.59 56.54
CA GLY A 276 9.69 -30.03 57.34
C GLY A 276 9.88 -29.93 58.86
N VAL A 277 10.88 -29.18 59.33
CA VAL A 277 11.22 -28.92 60.73
C VAL A 277 11.22 -27.39 60.96
N ASP A 278 10.88 -26.99 62.19
CA ASP A 278 11.06 -25.64 62.73
C ASP A 278 12.54 -25.51 63.15
N ASP A 279 13.38 -25.01 62.24
CA ASP A 279 14.85 -24.87 62.38
C ASP A 279 15.22 -23.59 63.16
N ASP A 280 14.44 -22.52 63.00
CA ASP A 280 14.63 -21.23 63.68
C ASP A 280 13.85 -21.11 65.01
N CYS A 281 13.05 -22.13 65.31
CA CYS A 281 12.40 -22.38 66.58
C CYS A 281 11.36 -21.31 66.95
N ASN A 282 10.68 -20.75 65.94
CA ASN A 282 9.62 -19.75 66.08
C ASN A 282 8.19 -20.34 66.17
N LEU A 283 8.05 -21.67 66.06
CA LEU A 283 6.80 -22.44 66.01
C LEU A 283 6.06 -22.42 64.66
N LEU A 284 6.76 -22.05 63.58
CA LEU A 284 6.34 -22.23 62.19
C LEU A 284 7.32 -23.20 61.51
N ILE A 285 6.88 -23.85 60.43
CA ILE A 285 7.69 -24.85 59.70
C ILE A 285 7.86 -24.39 58.24
N ASP A 286 9.08 -24.44 57.72
CA ASP A 286 9.47 -24.00 56.37
C ASP A 286 9.16 -22.51 56.09
N ASP A 287 9.29 -21.66 57.11
CA ASP A 287 8.92 -20.23 57.10
C ASP A 287 10.01 -19.32 56.46
N GLY A 288 9.66 -18.11 56.03
CA GLY A 288 10.59 -17.12 55.46
C GLY A 288 11.18 -17.45 54.08
N LEU A 289 11.06 -18.68 53.59
CA LEU A 289 11.74 -19.20 52.38
C LEU A 289 11.33 -18.56 51.05
N GLY A 290 10.20 -17.83 51.01
CA GLY A 290 9.79 -17.02 49.86
C GLY A 290 9.25 -17.79 48.65
N THR A 291 9.33 -17.17 47.47
CA THR A 291 8.71 -17.68 46.22
C THR A 291 9.71 -17.77 45.08
N LEU A 292 9.51 -18.76 44.21
CA LEU A 292 10.21 -18.90 42.93
C LEU A 292 9.31 -18.39 41.81
N THR A 293 9.86 -17.54 40.93
CA THR A 293 9.18 -17.06 39.72
C THR A 293 9.99 -17.44 38.50
N CYS A 294 9.33 -17.98 37.48
CA CYS A 294 9.94 -18.51 36.27
C CYS A 294 9.06 -18.25 35.04
N GLY A 295 9.68 -18.25 33.86
CA GLY A 295 9.02 -17.91 32.59
C GLY A 295 9.10 -16.42 32.23
N MET A 296 8.55 -16.09 31.08
CA MET A 296 8.45 -14.74 30.51
C MET A 296 7.05 -14.62 29.86
N GLY A 297 6.55 -13.41 29.68
CA GLY A 297 5.24 -13.20 29.04
C GLY A 297 4.09 -13.88 29.78
N ALA A 298 3.16 -14.44 29.02
CA ALA A 298 2.02 -15.22 29.54
C ALA A 298 2.46 -16.48 30.32
N CYS A 299 3.67 -16.99 30.08
CA CYS A 299 4.20 -18.17 30.78
C CYS A 299 4.81 -17.87 32.14
N GLN A 300 4.86 -16.60 32.57
CA GLN A 300 5.38 -16.26 33.89
C GLN A 300 4.50 -16.87 34.99
N LYS A 301 5.09 -17.77 35.77
CA LYS A 301 4.46 -18.47 36.90
C LYS A 301 5.25 -18.22 38.17
N THR A 302 4.54 -18.05 39.28
CA THR A 302 5.11 -17.96 40.62
C THR A 302 4.60 -19.12 41.47
N VAL A 303 5.49 -19.76 42.22
CA VAL A 303 5.19 -20.84 43.18
C VAL A 303 5.90 -20.56 44.51
N GLN A 304 5.43 -21.13 45.61
CA GLN A 304 6.19 -21.10 46.87
C GLN A 304 7.50 -21.87 46.69
N ALA A 305 8.59 -21.41 47.31
CA ALA A 305 9.90 -22.06 47.20
C ALA A 305 9.94 -23.41 47.94
N CYS A 306 9.18 -23.52 49.03
CA CYS A 306 8.96 -24.73 49.79
C CYS A 306 7.46 -25.03 49.92
N VAL A 307 7.09 -26.30 49.91
CA VAL A 307 5.76 -26.79 50.32
C VAL A 307 5.97 -28.13 51.04
N ALA A 308 5.53 -28.22 52.29
CA ALA A 308 5.59 -29.43 53.12
C ALA A 308 6.98 -30.11 53.13
N GLY A 309 8.01 -29.35 53.52
CA GLY A 309 9.39 -29.82 53.65
C GLY A 309 10.08 -30.20 52.33
N GLN A 310 9.52 -29.85 51.17
CA GLN A 310 10.08 -30.21 49.86
C GLN A 310 10.33 -28.99 48.96
N PRO A 311 11.58 -28.77 48.49
CA PRO A 311 11.91 -27.68 47.58
C PRO A 311 11.16 -27.81 46.25
N GLN A 312 10.43 -26.76 45.87
CA GLN A 312 9.60 -26.78 44.67
C GLN A 312 10.40 -26.40 43.43
N MET A 313 10.08 -27.03 42.29
CA MET A 313 10.59 -26.60 40.99
C MET A 313 9.58 -25.70 40.29
N CYS A 314 9.97 -24.46 40.01
CA CYS A 314 9.17 -23.58 39.17
C CYS A 314 9.33 -23.99 37.69
N VAL A 315 8.29 -24.60 37.14
CA VAL A 315 8.16 -24.89 35.70
C VAL A 315 7.23 -23.84 35.08
N PRO A 316 7.66 -23.07 34.06
CA PRO A 316 6.80 -22.13 33.34
C PRO A 316 5.56 -22.81 32.74
N SER A 317 4.51 -22.04 32.47
CA SER A 317 3.41 -22.56 31.64
C SER A 317 3.91 -22.89 30.22
N MET A 318 3.25 -23.82 29.52
CA MET A 318 3.50 -23.97 28.08
C MET A 318 2.79 -22.84 27.33
N GLY A 319 3.52 -22.14 26.45
CA GLY A 319 2.99 -21.06 25.64
C GLY A 319 1.93 -21.54 24.63
N THR A 320 1.00 -20.64 24.31
CA THR A 320 -0.02 -20.85 23.28
C THR A 320 0.39 -20.16 21.98
N ALA A 321 -0.37 -20.32 20.89
CA ALA A 321 -0.12 -19.50 19.69
C ALA A 321 -0.45 -18.02 19.98
N GLU A 322 0.32 -17.11 19.39
CA GLU A 322 0.15 -15.66 19.58
C GLU A 322 -1.28 -15.17 19.32
N THR A 323 -1.77 -14.30 20.22
CA THR A 323 -2.96 -13.47 20.03
C THR A 323 -2.51 -12.02 19.99
N CYS A 324 -3.08 -11.20 19.10
CA CYS A 324 -2.76 -9.76 19.07
C CYS A 324 -3.31 -9.05 20.31
N ASN A 325 -2.49 -8.94 21.36
CA ASN A 325 -2.88 -8.49 22.70
C ASN A 325 -1.78 -7.72 23.45
N GLY A 326 -0.54 -7.68 22.92
CA GLY A 326 0.59 -6.99 23.54
C GLY A 326 1.32 -7.81 24.62
N VAL A 327 1.16 -9.14 24.61
CA VAL A 327 1.80 -10.12 25.50
C VAL A 327 2.52 -11.16 24.65
N ASP A 328 3.67 -11.64 25.12
CA ASP A 328 4.35 -12.84 24.60
C ASP A 328 3.55 -14.07 25.06
N ASP A 329 2.61 -14.54 24.23
CA ASP A 329 1.70 -15.67 24.53
C ASP A 329 2.39 -17.03 24.35
N ASN A 330 3.32 -17.12 23.40
CA ASN A 330 4.10 -18.34 23.09
C ASN A 330 5.44 -18.44 23.85
N CYS A 331 5.87 -17.32 24.44
CA CYS A 331 6.96 -17.21 25.40
C CYS A 331 8.35 -17.40 24.79
N ASN A 332 8.56 -16.86 23.57
CA ASN A 332 9.86 -16.90 22.88
C ASN A 332 10.71 -15.62 23.05
N GLY A 333 10.20 -14.59 23.73
CA GLY A 333 10.87 -13.30 23.92
C GLY A 333 10.58 -12.27 22.83
N GLN A 334 9.55 -12.49 22.03
CA GLN A 334 8.95 -11.52 21.11
C GLN A 334 7.50 -11.25 21.53
N THR A 335 6.80 -10.34 20.86
CA THR A 335 5.42 -9.97 21.24
C THR A 335 4.63 -9.71 19.97
N ASP A 336 3.48 -10.37 19.85
CA ASP A 336 2.60 -10.33 18.70
C ASP A 336 3.30 -10.72 17.35
N GLU A 337 4.32 -11.59 17.33
CA GLU A 337 5.06 -11.83 16.08
C GLU A 337 4.27 -12.66 15.03
N GLY A 338 4.59 -12.44 13.76
CA GLY A 338 3.95 -13.17 12.65
C GLY A 338 2.54 -12.70 12.27
N ASN A 339 2.06 -11.58 12.83
CA ASN A 339 0.74 -10.98 12.58
C ASN A 339 -0.44 -11.83 13.10
N PRO A 340 -0.49 -12.12 14.42
CA PRO A 340 -1.53 -12.94 15.02
C PRO A 340 -2.91 -12.29 14.88
N GLY A 341 -3.93 -13.11 14.58
CA GLY A 341 -5.29 -12.63 14.31
C GLY A 341 -5.44 -11.74 13.05
N GLY A 342 -4.35 -11.48 12.33
CA GLY A 342 -4.36 -10.70 11.10
C GLY A 342 -4.88 -11.46 9.88
N GLY A 343 -4.87 -10.81 8.72
CA GLY A 343 -5.31 -11.41 7.44
C GLY A 343 -6.83 -11.40 7.21
N GLY A 344 -7.63 -11.19 8.26
CA GLY A 344 -9.08 -10.99 8.13
C GLY A 344 -9.42 -9.67 7.43
N ALA A 345 -10.47 -9.67 6.59
CA ALA A 345 -10.94 -8.46 5.92
C ALA A 345 -11.68 -7.53 6.90
N CYS A 346 -11.47 -6.21 6.76
CA CYS A 346 -12.05 -5.18 7.62
C CYS A 346 -12.40 -3.90 6.85
N PRO A 347 -13.37 -3.11 7.32
CA PRO A 347 -13.63 -1.77 6.79
C PRO A 347 -12.64 -0.76 7.41
N THR A 348 -11.94 0.01 6.58
CA THR A 348 -10.98 1.02 7.04
C THR A 348 -11.65 2.31 7.53
N GLY A 349 -12.91 2.54 7.13
CA GLY A 349 -13.60 3.83 7.29
C GLY A 349 -13.22 4.88 6.25
N LEU A 350 -12.36 4.54 5.29
CA LEU A 350 -12.07 5.34 4.10
C LEU A 350 -13.11 5.07 3.00
N GLN A 351 -13.13 5.94 1.99
CA GLN A 351 -13.99 5.81 0.82
C GLN A 351 -13.31 4.95 -0.27
N GLY A 352 -14.03 4.73 -1.37
CA GLY A 352 -13.51 4.10 -2.58
C GLY A 352 -12.83 2.73 -2.42
N VAL A 353 -11.79 2.50 -3.21
CA VAL A 353 -10.98 1.28 -3.14
C VAL A 353 -10.21 1.13 -1.84
N CYS A 354 -10.00 2.22 -1.10
CA CYS A 354 -9.37 2.23 0.22
C CYS A 354 -10.30 1.73 1.33
N ALA A 355 -11.61 1.64 1.10
CA ALA A 355 -12.60 1.15 2.07
C ALA A 355 -12.31 -0.28 2.54
N ALA A 356 -11.71 -1.10 1.66
CA ALA A 356 -11.28 -2.45 1.96
C ALA A 356 -9.89 -2.46 2.61
N GLY A 357 -9.82 -3.08 3.79
CA GLY A 357 -8.57 -3.32 4.51
C GLY A 357 -8.40 -4.76 4.95
N VAL A 358 -7.21 -5.06 5.43
CA VAL A 358 -6.84 -6.29 6.12
C VAL A 358 -6.39 -5.96 7.53
N LEU A 359 -6.81 -6.77 8.49
CA LEU A 359 -6.38 -6.68 9.87
C LEU A 359 -4.87 -7.00 9.96
N ASN A 360 -4.12 -6.07 10.55
CA ASN A 360 -2.73 -6.22 10.91
C ASN A 360 -2.57 -5.92 12.40
N CYS A 361 -1.94 -6.82 13.14
CA CYS A 361 -1.54 -6.56 14.51
C CYS A 361 -0.43 -5.50 14.53
N GLN A 362 -0.63 -4.43 15.31
CA GLN A 362 0.38 -3.42 15.58
C GLN A 362 0.27 -2.96 17.03
N ASN A 363 1.33 -3.16 17.82
CA ASN A 363 1.42 -2.76 19.23
C ASN A 363 0.28 -3.33 20.10
N GLY A 364 0.04 -4.64 20.06
CA GLY A 364 -1.01 -5.31 20.84
C GLY A 364 -2.46 -4.98 20.45
N SER A 365 -2.69 -4.49 19.23
CA SER A 365 -4.04 -4.21 18.73
C SER A 365 -4.20 -4.54 17.23
N LEU A 366 -5.34 -5.13 16.86
CA LEU A 366 -5.69 -5.39 15.46
C LEU A 366 -6.13 -4.08 14.78
N THR A 367 -5.24 -3.53 13.96
CA THR A 367 -5.47 -2.33 13.16
C THR A 367 -5.97 -2.70 11.76
N CYS A 368 -6.91 -1.95 11.21
CA CYS A 368 -7.34 -2.16 9.82
C CYS A 368 -6.47 -1.35 8.86
N ALA A 369 -5.56 -2.02 8.14
CA ALA A 369 -4.72 -1.40 7.13
C ALA A 369 -5.37 -1.54 5.75
N ALA A 370 -5.51 -0.45 5.00
CA ALA A 370 -6.05 -0.49 3.64
C ALA A 370 -5.22 -1.41 2.73
N THR A 371 -5.86 -2.29 1.96
CA THR A 371 -5.15 -3.16 0.99
C THR A 371 -4.68 -2.39 -0.25
N THR A 372 -5.26 -1.21 -0.45
CA THR A 372 -5.02 -0.30 -1.57
C THR A 372 -4.76 1.08 -0.96
N MET A 373 -3.64 1.71 -1.30
CA MET A 373 -3.41 3.11 -0.95
C MET A 373 -4.02 4.02 -2.00
N ALA A 374 -4.36 5.25 -1.61
CA ALA A 374 -4.73 6.35 -2.51
C ALA A 374 -3.78 6.43 -3.71
N GLY A 375 -4.32 6.23 -4.91
CA GLY A 375 -3.60 6.29 -6.17
C GLY A 375 -3.65 7.67 -6.81
N ALA A 376 -3.48 7.69 -8.13
CA ALA A 376 -4.05 8.72 -8.97
C ALA A 376 -5.26 8.11 -9.69
N GLU A 377 -6.29 8.92 -9.95
CA GLU A 377 -7.52 8.44 -10.57
C GLU A 377 -7.29 7.67 -11.88
N THR A 378 -8.10 6.63 -12.05
CA THR A 378 -8.13 5.77 -13.23
C THR A 378 -9.58 5.64 -13.67
N CYS A 379 -9.86 5.86 -14.96
CA CYS A 379 -11.22 5.82 -15.48
C CYS A 379 -11.78 4.39 -15.52
N ASP A 380 -12.28 3.92 -14.38
CA ASP A 380 -12.80 2.57 -14.18
C ASP A 380 -14.01 2.49 -13.24
N GLY A 381 -14.63 3.65 -12.94
CA GLY A 381 -15.88 3.76 -12.20
C GLY A 381 -15.69 3.57 -10.69
N LYS A 382 -14.49 3.87 -10.18
CA LYS A 382 -14.15 3.81 -8.76
C LYS A 382 -13.42 5.07 -8.33
N ASP A 383 -13.67 5.40 -7.07
CA ASP A 383 -12.89 6.31 -6.23
C ASP A 383 -11.56 5.62 -5.89
N ASN A 384 -10.48 6.01 -6.58
CA ASN A 384 -9.16 5.36 -6.56
C ASN A 384 -8.10 6.19 -5.80
N ASP A 385 -8.25 7.52 -5.72
CA ASP A 385 -7.50 8.41 -4.82
C ASP A 385 -8.14 8.48 -3.40
N CYS A 386 -9.40 8.07 -3.27
CA CYS A 386 -10.15 7.92 -2.02
C CYS A 386 -10.60 9.25 -1.37
N ASP A 387 -10.74 10.36 -2.13
CA ASP A 387 -11.33 11.62 -1.67
C ASP A 387 -12.88 11.56 -1.51
N GLY A 388 -13.54 10.58 -2.14
CA GLY A 388 -14.99 10.40 -2.11
C GLY A 388 -15.74 10.87 -3.36
N GLN A 389 -15.04 11.35 -4.39
CA GLN A 389 -15.53 11.54 -5.76
C GLN A 389 -15.31 10.25 -6.58
N THR A 390 -15.38 10.28 -7.91
CA THR A 390 -15.21 9.09 -8.77
C THR A 390 -14.86 9.55 -10.18
N ASP A 391 -13.75 9.05 -10.71
CA ASP A 391 -13.21 9.42 -12.02
C ASP A 391 -13.01 10.96 -12.23
N GLU A 392 -12.76 11.75 -11.19
CA GLU A 392 -12.67 13.22 -11.33
C GLU A 392 -11.34 13.69 -11.95
N GLY A 393 -11.31 14.94 -12.43
CA GLY A 393 -10.15 15.46 -13.17
C GLY A 393 -9.94 14.87 -14.58
N ASN A 394 -10.83 13.99 -15.06
CA ASN A 394 -10.79 13.33 -16.38
C ASN A 394 -9.61 12.34 -16.55
N PRO A 395 -9.53 11.27 -15.75
CA PRO A 395 -8.43 10.31 -15.75
C PRO A 395 -8.38 9.53 -17.06
N GLY A 396 -7.17 9.29 -17.59
CA GLY A 396 -6.98 8.67 -18.91
C GLY A 396 -7.53 9.50 -20.08
N GLY A 397 -8.05 10.71 -19.83
CA GLY A 397 -8.47 11.66 -20.85
C GLY A 397 -7.29 12.36 -21.55
N GLY A 398 -7.58 13.05 -22.65
CA GLY A 398 -6.58 13.82 -23.40
C GLY A 398 -5.71 13.01 -24.37
N VAL A 399 -5.91 11.69 -24.47
CA VAL A 399 -5.17 10.83 -25.40
C VAL A 399 -5.85 10.83 -26.76
N VAL A 400 -5.08 11.01 -27.85
CA VAL A 400 -5.61 10.88 -29.21
C VAL A 400 -6.08 9.46 -29.49
N CYS A 401 -7.30 9.34 -30.02
CA CYS A 401 -7.96 8.08 -30.33
C CYS A 401 -8.69 8.18 -31.68
N SER A 402 -9.15 7.03 -32.20
CA SER A 402 -10.03 7.00 -33.39
C SER A 402 -11.46 6.68 -32.96
N THR A 403 -12.41 7.47 -33.45
CA THR A 403 -13.84 7.32 -33.20
C THR A 403 -14.49 6.26 -34.08
N GLY A 404 -13.76 5.76 -35.09
CA GLY A 404 -14.30 4.89 -36.15
C GLY A 404 -15.18 5.61 -37.18
N LYS A 405 -15.38 6.93 -37.06
CA LYS A 405 -16.06 7.75 -38.07
C LYS A 405 -15.10 8.11 -39.21
N PRO A 406 -15.60 8.39 -40.43
CA PRO A 406 -14.77 8.90 -41.51
C PRO A 406 -14.46 10.39 -41.31
N GLY A 407 -13.71 10.97 -42.24
CA GLY A 407 -13.49 12.42 -42.31
C GLY A 407 -12.89 13.08 -41.08
N ILE A 408 -13.23 14.36 -40.89
CA ILE A 408 -12.80 15.18 -39.74
C ILE A 408 -13.31 14.62 -38.39
N CYS A 409 -14.36 13.78 -38.42
CA CYS A 409 -14.91 13.14 -37.23
C CYS A 409 -14.05 11.96 -36.71
N GLY A 410 -13.17 11.40 -37.55
CA GLY A 410 -12.33 10.25 -37.21
C GLY A 410 -11.38 10.48 -36.04
N PRO A 411 -10.59 11.57 -36.04
CA PRO A 411 -9.75 11.95 -34.90
C PRO A 411 -10.61 12.35 -33.68
N GLY A 412 -10.43 11.63 -32.58
CA GLY A 412 -11.02 11.93 -31.29
C GLY A 412 -9.98 12.12 -30.19
N THR A 413 -10.47 12.52 -29.02
CA THR A 413 -9.72 12.58 -27.77
C THR A 413 -10.47 11.76 -26.72
N THR A 414 -9.75 10.97 -25.92
CA THR A 414 -10.35 10.26 -24.79
C THR A 414 -10.89 11.24 -23.76
N ALA A 415 -12.05 10.94 -23.21
CA ALA A 415 -12.50 11.51 -21.94
C ALA A 415 -13.17 10.42 -21.12
N CYS A 416 -12.97 10.45 -19.80
CA CYS A 416 -13.68 9.55 -18.91
C CYS A 416 -15.17 9.90 -18.90
N THR A 417 -16.04 8.90 -19.05
CA THR A 417 -17.49 9.09 -19.02
C THR A 417 -18.16 7.83 -18.50
N ASN A 418 -18.75 7.92 -17.30
CA ASN A 418 -19.38 6.79 -16.59
C ASN A 418 -18.42 5.59 -16.36
N GLY A 419 -17.20 5.83 -15.84
CA GLY A 419 -16.25 4.75 -15.53
C GLY A 419 -15.65 4.03 -16.74
N ALA A 420 -15.63 4.66 -17.92
CA ALA A 420 -14.90 4.16 -19.09
C ALA A 420 -14.33 5.32 -19.94
N PRO A 421 -13.09 5.18 -20.49
CA PRO A 421 -12.52 6.20 -21.38
C PRO A 421 -13.18 6.14 -22.76
N VAL A 422 -14.09 7.08 -23.02
CA VAL A 422 -14.84 7.21 -24.28
C VAL A 422 -14.04 8.07 -25.27
N CYS A 423 -13.92 7.62 -26.52
CA CYS A 423 -13.32 8.41 -27.58
C CYS A 423 -14.33 9.41 -28.15
N ASN A 424 -14.22 10.67 -27.76
CA ASN A 424 -15.08 11.75 -28.23
C ASN A 424 -14.45 12.44 -29.45
N GLN A 425 -15.26 12.67 -30.50
CA GLN A 425 -14.79 13.31 -31.75
C GLN A 425 -14.34 14.76 -31.53
N ASN A 426 -13.20 15.14 -32.11
CA ASN A 426 -12.62 16.48 -31.94
C ASN A 426 -13.32 17.54 -32.81
N ALA A 427 -13.84 17.14 -33.96
CA ALA A 427 -14.71 17.94 -34.80
C ALA A 427 -16.12 17.32 -34.85
N GLN A 428 -17.14 18.16 -35.01
CA GLN A 428 -18.51 17.74 -35.33
C GLN A 428 -18.70 17.80 -36.85
N PRO A 429 -19.59 16.98 -37.44
CA PRO A 429 -19.88 17.04 -38.86
C PRO A 429 -20.44 18.42 -39.24
N VAL A 430 -19.93 18.98 -40.34
CA VAL A 430 -20.35 20.27 -40.90
C VAL A 430 -20.50 20.15 -42.42
N ALA A 431 -21.28 21.02 -43.05
CA ALA A 431 -21.48 20.92 -44.50
C ALA A 431 -20.16 21.12 -45.27
N GLU A 432 -19.93 20.25 -46.26
CA GLU A 432 -18.71 20.16 -47.08
C GLU A 432 -18.13 21.51 -47.52
N VAL A 433 -16.80 21.62 -47.45
CA VAL A 433 -16.01 22.71 -48.04
C VAL A 433 -15.01 22.10 -49.01
N CYS A 434 -14.93 22.62 -50.24
CA CYS A 434 -14.03 22.08 -51.27
C CYS A 434 -12.54 22.12 -50.84
N ASN A 435 -12.06 21.01 -50.29
CA ASN A 435 -10.76 20.92 -49.61
C ASN A 435 -10.12 19.51 -49.67
N GLY A 436 -10.87 18.48 -50.09
CA GLY A 436 -10.38 17.11 -50.25
C GLY A 436 -10.46 16.26 -48.97
N VAL A 437 -11.29 16.68 -48.01
CA VAL A 437 -11.60 16.00 -46.75
C VAL A 437 -13.11 15.93 -46.60
N ASP A 438 -13.59 14.80 -46.13
CA ASP A 438 -14.95 14.55 -45.65
C ASP A 438 -15.19 15.37 -44.36
N ASP A 439 -15.89 16.51 -44.49
CA ASP A 439 -16.24 17.44 -43.40
C ASP A 439 -17.60 17.09 -42.76
N ASP A 440 -18.52 16.54 -43.56
CA ASP A 440 -19.89 16.11 -43.19
C ASP A 440 -19.90 14.71 -42.53
N CYS A 441 -18.87 13.90 -42.76
CA CYS A 441 -18.63 12.59 -42.18
C CYS A 441 -19.59 11.46 -42.67
N ASP A 442 -20.14 11.55 -43.90
CA ASP A 442 -20.91 10.45 -44.52
C ASP A 442 -20.08 9.39 -45.26
N SER A 443 -18.76 9.60 -45.41
CA SER A 443 -17.79 8.80 -46.21
C SER A 443 -17.66 9.14 -47.70
N GLN A 444 -18.30 10.22 -48.18
CA GLN A 444 -17.99 10.85 -49.47
C GLN A 444 -16.90 11.94 -49.26
N THR A 445 -16.64 12.78 -50.26
CA THR A 445 -15.63 13.85 -50.18
C THR A 445 -15.91 14.88 -51.26
N ASP A 446 -16.07 16.14 -50.87
CA ASP A 446 -16.47 17.27 -51.70
C ASP A 446 -17.76 17.05 -52.54
N GLU A 447 -18.74 16.25 -52.08
CA GLU A 447 -19.93 15.96 -52.88
C GLU A 447 -20.93 17.14 -52.95
N GLY A 448 -21.80 17.13 -53.96
CA GLY A 448 -22.75 18.23 -54.18
C GLY A 448 -22.15 19.55 -54.70
N ASN A 449 -20.83 19.60 -54.98
CA ASN A 449 -20.09 20.77 -55.48
C ASN A 449 -19.96 21.91 -54.45
N PRO A 450 -19.31 21.67 -53.29
CA PRO A 450 -19.20 22.64 -52.21
C PRO A 450 -18.37 23.86 -52.65
N GLY A 451 -18.78 25.05 -52.22
CA GLY A 451 -18.15 26.31 -52.65
C GLY A 451 -18.22 26.65 -54.15
N GLY A 452 -18.79 25.77 -54.97
CA GLY A 452 -18.92 25.93 -56.42
C GLY A 452 -20.10 26.83 -56.83
N GLY A 453 -20.32 26.94 -58.14
CA GLY A 453 -21.40 27.74 -58.73
C GLY A 453 -21.11 29.24 -58.82
N ALA A 454 -20.06 29.74 -58.15
CA ALA A 454 -19.57 31.10 -58.34
C ALA A 454 -18.96 31.28 -59.74
N ALA A 455 -19.16 32.45 -60.35
CA ALA A 455 -18.50 32.80 -61.62
C ALA A 455 -16.97 32.96 -61.42
N CYS A 456 -16.21 32.66 -62.47
CA CYS A 456 -14.75 32.78 -62.49
C CYS A 456 -14.22 33.04 -63.91
N THR A 457 -12.95 33.43 -64.00
CA THR A 457 -12.23 33.56 -65.27
C THR A 457 -11.34 32.34 -65.50
N THR A 458 -11.43 31.73 -66.67
CA THR A 458 -10.69 30.50 -67.03
C THR A 458 -9.23 30.75 -67.42
N GLY A 459 -8.89 32.00 -67.76
CA GLY A 459 -7.61 32.35 -68.39
C GLY A 459 -7.55 32.06 -69.89
N LEU A 460 -8.66 31.62 -70.50
CA LEU A 460 -8.83 31.54 -71.94
C LEU A 460 -9.30 32.89 -72.50
N GLN A 461 -9.15 33.07 -73.81
CA GLN A 461 -9.59 34.27 -74.52
C GLN A 461 -11.09 34.19 -74.89
N GLY A 462 -11.61 35.27 -75.48
CA GLY A 462 -12.93 35.33 -76.07
C GLY A 462 -14.09 34.90 -75.18
N VAL A 463 -15.08 34.24 -75.80
CA VAL A 463 -16.25 33.68 -75.11
C VAL A 463 -15.88 32.58 -74.10
N CYS A 464 -14.73 31.93 -74.26
CA CYS A 464 -14.23 30.89 -73.35
C CYS A 464 -13.68 31.44 -72.03
N ALA A 465 -13.41 32.76 -71.94
CA ALA A 465 -12.89 33.42 -70.74
C ALA A 465 -13.81 33.25 -69.52
N ALA A 466 -15.13 33.18 -69.73
CA ALA A 466 -16.12 33.03 -68.67
C ALA A 466 -16.29 31.56 -68.26
N GLY A 467 -16.12 31.28 -66.97
CA GLY A 467 -16.32 29.96 -66.38
C GLY A 467 -17.15 29.98 -65.10
N THR A 468 -17.42 28.78 -64.61
CA THR A 468 -18.05 28.52 -63.31
C THR A 468 -17.09 27.70 -62.45
N GLN A 469 -17.02 28.02 -61.15
CA GLN A 469 -16.22 27.26 -60.21
C GLN A 469 -16.91 25.92 -59.92
N THR A 470 -16.18 24.84 -60.15
CA THR A 470 -16.60 23.48 -59.84
C THR A 470 -15.54 22.84 -58.97
N CYS A 471 -15.91 22.38 -57.78
CA CYS A 471 -15.03 21.56 -56.97
C CYS A 471 -14.69 20.27 -57.74
N THR A 472 -13.40 20.01 -57.93
CA THR A 472 -12.93 18.77 -58.54
C THR A 472 -11.69 18.30 -57.79
N SER A 473 -11.84 17.25 -56.98
CA SER A 473 -10.75 16.62 -56.20
C SER A 473 -10.08 17.59 -55.21
N GLY A 474 -10.86 18.10 -54.25
CA GLY A 474 -10.38 18.98 -53.18
C GLY A 474 -9.93 20.38 -53.59
N ALA A 475 -10.24 20.82 -54.82
CA ALA A 475 -9.91 22.14 -55.32
C ALA A 475 -11.00 22.73 -56.22
N LEU A 476 -11.32 24.01 -56.01
CA LEU A 476 -12.22 24.78 -56.88
C LEU A 476 -11.53 25.04 -58.22
N SER A 477 -12.01 24.37 -59.27
CA SER A 477 -11.50 24.48 -60.63
C SER A 477 -12.47 25.29 -61.49
N CYS A 478 -11.98 26.36 -62.12
CA CYS A 478 -12.79 27.12 -63.06
C CYS A 478 -12.99 26.33 -64.35
N LYS A 479 -14.23 25.92 -64.66
CA LYS A 479 -14.58 25.25 -65.92
C LYS A 479 -15.24 26.26 -66.86
N GLN A 480 -14.83 26.30 -68.13
CA GLN A 480 -15.40 27.19 -69.14
C GLN A 480 -16.89 26.94 -69.36
N ASN A 481 -17.67 28.02 -69.50
CA ASN A 481 -19.11 27.95 -69.77
C ASN A 481 -19.41 27.74 -71.26
N VAL A 482 -18.43 28.04 -72.13
CA VAL A 482 -18.52 27.97 -73.59
C VAL A 482 -17.29 27.23 -74.13
N MET A 483 -17.48 26.41 -75.17
CA MET A 483 -16.40 25.72 -75.89
C MET A 483 -16.07 26.48 -77.19
N PRO A 484 -14.82 26.45 -77.67
CA PRO A 484 -14.43 26.98 -78.98
C PRO A 484 -15.37 26.57 -80.13
N SER A 485 -15.74 27.53 -80.97
CA SER A 485 -16.57 27.33 -82.16
C SER A 485 -16.22 28.32 -83.26
N THR A 486 -16.16 27.85 -84.51
CA THR A 486 -15.74 28.61 -85.70
C THR A 486 -16.36 30.01 -85.82
N GLU A 487 -15.53 30.98 -86.21
CA GLU A 487 -15.90 32.39 -86.28
C GLU A 487 -17.11 32.73 -87.15
N ILE A 488 -17.81 33.77 -86.67
CA ILE A 488 -18.92 34.45 -87.34
C ILE A 488 -18.75 35.95 -87.09
N CYS A 489 -19.07 36.79 -88.08
CA CYS A 489 -18.96 38.25 -87.96
C CYS A 489 -19.98 38.84 -86.95
N ASP A 490 -19.70 38.67 -85.66
CA ASP A 490 -20.49 39.16 -84.52
C ASP A 490 -19.65 39.91 -83.47
N GLY A 491 -18.36 40.14 -83.75
CA GLY A 491 -17.48 41.00 -82.96
C GLY A 491 -16.97 40.35 -81.68
N LYS A 492 -16.87 39.01 -81.67
CA LYS A 492 -16.31 38.24 -80.57
C LYS A 492 -15.33 37.21 -81.10
N ASP A 493 -14.30 36.96 -80.30
CA ASP A 493 -13.46 35.78 -80.34
C ASP A 493 -14.30 34.57 -79.87
N ASN A 494 -14.77 33.74 -80.81
CA ASN A 494 -15.68 32.62 -80.63
C ASN A 494 -14.96 31.25 -80.66
N ASP A 495 -13.84 31.12 -81.36
CA ASP A 495 -12.95 29.95 -81.30
C ASP A 495 -11.81 30.07 -80.27
N CYS A 496 -11.69 31.25 -79.63
CA CYS A 496 -10.90 31.51 -78.44
C CYS A 496 -9.37 31.50 -78.67
N ASP A 497 -8.92 31.80 -79.89
CA ASP A 497 -7.50 31.97 -80.24
C ASP A 497 -6.91 33.34 -79.84
N GLY A 498 -7.77 34.34 -79.62
CA GLY A 498 -7.41 35.71 -79.22
C GLY A 498 -7.51 36.76 -80.32
N LEU A 499 -7.89 36.39 -81.55
CA LEU A 499 -8.27 37.29 -82.65
C LEU A 499 -9.80 37.48 -82.71
N ILE A 500 -10.28 38.34 -83.60
CA ILE A 500 -11.71 38.66 -83.74
C ILE A 500 -12.06 38.74 -85.23
N ASP A 501 -13.03 37.93 -85.66
CA ASP A 501 -13.59 37.87 -87.02
C ASP A 501 -12.56 37.63 -88.16
N GLU A 502 -11.35 37.15 -87.85
CA GLU A 502 -10.16 37.12 -88.75
C GLU A 502 -10.26 36.15 -89.94
N THR A 503 -11.11 35.14 -89.86
CA THR A 503 -11.31 34.10 -90.89
C THR A 503 -12.61 34.25 -91.70
N VAL A 504 -13.39 35.33 -91.48
CA VAL A 504 -14.74 35.47 -92.06
C VAL A 504 -14.71 35.96 -93.53
N PRO A 505 -15.40 35.30 -94.48
CA PRO A 505 -15.20 35.51 -95.93
C PRO A 505 -15.72 36.82 -96.55
N ASN A 506 -16.28 37.75 -95.77
CA ASN A 506 -16.94 38.98 -96.26
C ASN A 506 -16.18 40.29 -95.91
N ILE A 507 -14.89 40.22 -95.57
CA ILE A 507 -14.11 41.39 -95.14
C ILE A 507 -13.53 42.17 -96.34
N VAL A 508 -13.87 43.46 -96.43
CA VAL A 508 -13.43 44.40 -97.48
C VAL A 508 -12.51 45.47 -96.88
N SER A 509 -11.29 45.62 -97.42
CA SER A 509 -10.43 46.76 -97.11
C SER A 509 -10.95 48.04 -97.77
N ILE A 510 -11.13 49.10 -96.99
CA ILE A 510 -11.59 50.43 -97.44
C ILE A 510 -10.39 51.36 -97.68
N PHE A 511 -9.36 51.25 -96.84
CA PHE A 511 -8.18 52.10 -96.84
C PHE A 511 -7.01 51.33 -96.23
N SER A 512 -5.81 51.52 -96.78
CA SER A 512 -4.57 50.89 -96.34
C SER A 512 -3.39 51.83 -96.53
N GLU A 513 -2.47 51.89 -95.56
CA GLU A 513 -1.29 52.76 -95.56
C GLU A 513 -0.07 52.04 -94.96
N THR A 514 1.06 52.03 -95.68
CA THR A 514 2.37 51.49 -95.24
C THR A 514 3.41 52.59 -95.00
N PHE A 515 3.00 53.87 -95.11
CA PHE A 515 3.84 55.05 -94.86
C PHE A 515 5.17 55.14 -95.64
N VAL A 516 5.36 54.33 -96.69
CA VAL A 516 6.44 54.43 -97.68
C VAL A 516 6.67 55.87 -98.18
N ASN A 517 5.60 56.67 -98.25
CA ASN A 517 5.63 58.12 -98.44
C ASN A 517 4.25 58.73 -98.16
N ASN A 518 4.18 60.04 -97.97
CA ASN A 518 2.92 60.74 -97.69
C ASN A 518 2.06 61.05 -98.95
N THR A 519 1.92 60.12 -99.91
CA THR A 519 1.03 60.32 -101.08
C THR A 519 -0.45 60.30 -100.71
N ALA A 520 -0.84 59.59 -99.64
CA ALA A 520 -2.22 59.59 -99.17
C ALA A 520 -2.68 60.96 -98.60
N GLY A 521 -1.75 61.86 -98.26
CA GLY A 521 -2.06 63.22 -97.82
C GLY A 521 -2.43 63.34 -96.33
N TRP A 522 -1.69 62.65 -95.47
CA TRP A 522 -1.75 62.82 -94.02
C TRP A 522 -1.31 64.22 -93.61
N GLY A 523 -2.08 64.84 -92.73
CA GLY A 523 -1.69 66.07 -92.05
C GLY A 523 -0.69 65.76 -90.94
N LEU A 524 0.54 66.28 -91.08
CA LEU A 524 1.59 66.15 -90.08
C LEU A 524 1.55 67.37 -89.13
N GLY A 525 1.26 67.11 -87.85
CA GLY A 525 1.48 68.06 -86.77
C GLY A 525 2.96 68.26 -86.48
N THR A 526 3.27 69.10 -85.48
CA THR A 526 4.64 69.25 -84.97
C THR A 526 5.18 67.91 -84.46
N GLU A 527 6.48 67.68 -84.60
CA GLU A 527 7.21 66.44 -84.28
C GLU A 527 6.85 65.19 -85.13
N TRP A 528 5.62 65.07 -85.64
CA TRP A 528 5.21 63.99 -86.55
C TRP A 528 5.90 64.07 -87.92
N GLN A 529 6.38 62.92 -88.38
CA GLN A 529 7.11 62.71 -89.63
C GLN A 529 6.58 61.45 -90.32
N ILE A 530 6.76 61.38 -91.64
CA ILE A 530 6.64 60.14 -92.42
C ILE A 530 7.97 59.94 -93.13
N GLY A 531 8.58 58.77 -92.98
CA GLY A 531 9.92 58.50 -93.51
C GLY A 531 10.48 57.14 -93.07
N ALA A 532 11.78 56.95 -93.29
CA ALA A 532 12.42 55.66 -93.04
C ALA A 532 12.58 55.36 -91.53
N ALA A 533 12.08 54.21 -91.09
CA ALA A 533 12.28 53.67 -89.74
C ALA A 533 13.76 53.64 -89.35
N LYS A 534 14.07 54.00 -88.10
CA LYS A 534 15.43 54.26 -87.64
C LYS A 534 15.51 54.19 -86.12
N VAL A 535 16.49 53.43 -85.62
CA VAL A 535 16.78 53.31 -84.17
C VAL A 535 17.14 54.67 -83.56
N SER A 536 16.54 54.97 -82.42
CA SER A 536 16.82 56.18 -81.63
C SER A 536 17.75 55.94 -80.44
N SER A 537 18.15 57.01 -79.77
CA SER A 537 19.04 56.95 -78.59
C SER A 537 18.83 58.17 -77.68
N GLY A 538 19.12 58.02 -76.38
CA GLY A 538 19.03 59.11 -75.40
C GLY A 538 17.74 59.19 -74.59
N HIS A 539 16.78 58.27 -74.81
CA HIS A 539 15.66 58.06 -73.90
C HIS A 539 16.15 57.57 -72.52
N GLY A 540 15.44 57.98 -71.46
CA GLY A 540 15.65 57.54 -70.09
C GLY A 540 14.57 56.58 -69.58
N TYR A 541 13.56 56.29 -70.41
CA TYR A 541 12.44 55.40 -70.12
C TYR A 541 11.94 54.78 -71.43
N GLY A 542 11.40 53.56 -71.37
CA GLY A 542 11.11 52.78 -72.57
C GLY A 542 12.37 52.39 -73.36
N PHE A 543 12.15 52.07 -74.63
CA PHE A 543 13.11 51.47 -75.54
C PHE A 543 13.34 52.34 -76.78
N PRO A 544 14.33 52.01 -77.62
CA PRO A 544 14.55 52.72 -78.90
C PRO A 544 13.36 52.62 -79.86
N ASP A 545 13.34 53.54 -80.82
CA ASP A 545 12.55 53.42 -82.04
C ASP A 545 12.93 52.13 -82.81
N PRO A 546 11.98 51.58 -83.59
CA PRO A 546 12.22 50.37 -84.36
C PRO A 546 13.32 50.55 -85.42
N ALA A 547 14.09 49.48 -85.66
CA ALA A 547 15.19 49.46 -86.63
C ALA A 547 14.73 49.29 -88.09
N ALA A 548 13.51 48.82 -88.28
CA ALA A 548 12.81 48.62 -89.55
C ALA A 548 11.31 48.87 -89.32
N ASP A 549 10.54 49.01 -90.40
CA ASP A 549 9.08 49.03 -90.36
C ASP A 549 8.50 47.67 -89.95
N HIS A 550 7.16 47.54 -89.93
CA HIS A 550 6.49 46.26 -89.75
C HIS A 550 6.33 45.54 -91.11
N THR A 551 6.03 46.31 -92.15
CA THR A 551 5.67 45.82 -93.48
C THR A 551 6.75 44.87 -94.06
N LEU A 552 6.35 43.76 -94.68
CA LEU A 552 7.28 42.76 -95.27
C LEU A 552 7.89 43.20 -96.62
N THR A 553 7.69 44.44 -97.04
CA THR A 553 8.27 45.01 -98.26
C THR A 553 9.54 45.83 -97.96
N ALA A 554 10.20 46.35 -99.00
CA ALA A 554 11.51 47.01 -98.88
C ALA A 554 11.41 48.54 -98.81
N ASP A 555 10.28 49.06 -98.34
CA ASP A 555 9.97 50.48 -98.17
C ASP A 555 10.56 51.07 -96.88
N ASN A 556 10.67 50.28 -95.80
CA ASN A 556 11.20 50.72 -94.50
C ASN A 556 10.42 51.92 -93.94
N GLY A 557 9.13 52.03 -94.24
CA GLY A 557 8.30 53.22 -94.05
C GLY A 557 7.55 53.25 -92.72
N VAL A 558 7.58 54.38 -92.01
CA VAL A 558 6.76 54.61 -90.81
C VAL A 558 6.25 56.04 -90.74
N ALA A 559 5.11 56.23 -90.07
CA ALA A 559 4.78 57.51 -89.47
C ALA A 559 5.24 57.52 -88.01
N GLY A 560 6.02 58.52 -87.61
CA GLY A 560 6.55 58.57 -86.24
C GLY A 560 6.87 59.95 -85.71
N VAL A 561 7.01 60.04 -84.40
CA VAL A 561 7.30 61.28 -83.66
C VAL A 561 8.81 61.43 -83.50
N VAL A 562 9.42 62.33 -84.29
CA VAL A 562 10.87 62.55 -84.35
C VAL A 562 11.67 61.26 -84.67
N ILE A 563 11.38 60.62 -85.80
CA ILE A 563 11.88 59.28 -86.18
C ILE A 563 13.41 59.13 -85.99
N GLY A 564 13.81 58.18 -85.15
CA GLY A 564 15.20 57.96 -84.77
C GLY A 564 15.74 59.03 -83.82
N GLY A 565 14.87 59.53 -82.95
CA GLY A 565 15.07 60.59 -81.97
C GLY A 565 14.25 60.34 -80.70
N ASN A 566 13.81 61.41 -80.04
CA ASN A 566 12.94 61.31 -78.87
C ASN A 566 11.94 62.47 -78.92
N ALA A 567 10.73 62.28 -78.38
CA ALA A 567 9.77 63.38 -78.25
C ALA A 567 10.31 64.48 -77.33
N SER A 568 9.81 65.69 -77.53
CA SER A 568 10.02 66.80 -76.60
C SER A 568 9.47 66.47 -75.21
N THR A 569 10.13 66.99 -74.17
CA THR A 569 9.63 66.98 -72.77
C THR A 569 9.14 68.37 -72.33
N VAL A 570 9.03 69.33 -73.25
CA VAL A 570 8.42 70.64 -73.02
C VAL A 570 6.91 70.50 -73.03
N VAL A 571 6.21 71.05 -72.03
CA VAL A 571 4.74 70.99 -71.95
C VAL A 571 4.08 71.58 -73.20
N HIS A 572 3.27 70.78 -73.91
CA HIS A 572 2.55 71.17 -75.11
C HIS A 572 1.23 70.40 -75.27
N ALA A 573 0.24 71.05 -75.88
CA ALA A 573 -1.01 70.42 -76.30
C ALA A 573 -0.76 69.38 -77.41
N ALA A 574 -1.73 68.49 -77.65
CA ALA A 574 -1.58 67.36 -78.55
C ALA A 574 -1.18 67.76 -80.00
N TYR A 575 -0.06 67.21 -80.47
CA TYR A 575 0.34 67.24 -81.87
C TYR A 575 -0.17 65.99 -82.57
N TYR A 576 -0.79 66.14 -83.75
CA TYR A 576 -1.52 65.06 -84.41
C TYR A 576 -0.96 64.66 -85.78
N LEU A 577 -0.79 63.36 -86.01
CA LEU A 577 -0.84 62.75 -87.34
C LEU A 577 -2.31 62.54 -87.70
N THR A 578 -2.81 63.14 -88.78
CA THR A 578 -4.24 63.12 -89.15
C THR A 578 -4.46 62.53 -90.53
N SER A 579 -5.35 61.55 -90.65
CA SER A 579 -5.61 60.83 -91.91
C SER A 579 -6.22 61.73 -93.00
N PRO A 580 -6.10 61.35 -94.29
CA PRO A 580 -7.00 61.84 -95.33
C PRO A 580 -8.47 61.48 -95.04
N VAL A 581 -9.37 61.90 -95.92
CA VAL A 581 -10.79 61.50 -95.85
C VAL A 581 -10.93 60.04 -96.25
N ILE A 582 -11.57 59.24 -95.39
CA ILE A 582 -11.84 57.83 -95.60
C ILE A 582 -13.36 57.62 -95.68
N ASN A 583 -13.83 57.03 -96.79
CA ASN A 583 -15.26 56.79 -97.01
C ASN A 583 -15.68 55.44 -96.41
N THR A 584 -16.02 55.45 -95.12
CA THR A 584 -16.49 54.27 -94.39
C THR A 584 -18.01 54.07 -94.43
N SER A 585 -18.73 54.77 -95.33
CA SER A 585 -20.18 54.62 -95.46
C SER A 585 -20.60 53.25 -96.04
N GLY A 586 -21.54 52.58 -95.35
CA GLY A 586 -22.09 51.28 -95.75
C GLY A 586 -22.72 50.46 -94.62
N THR A 587 -23.36 49.35 -95.00
CA THR A 587 -23.83 48.27 -94.12
C THR A 587 -22.67 47.39 -93.63
N GLY A 588 -22.85 46.69 -92.51
CA GLY A 588 -21.78 45.96 -91.82
C GLY A 588 -21.01 46.83 -90.81
N PHE A 589 -20.12 46.23 -90.02
CA PHE A 589 -19.25 46.94 -89.07
C PHE A 589 -17.93 47.34 -89.74
N VAL A 590 -17.21 48.30 -89.16
CA VAL A 590 -15.96 48.86 -89.72
C VAL A 590 -14.90 48.91 -88.64
N THR A 591 -13.75 48.28 -88.88
CA THR A 591 -12.61 48.20 -87.96
C THR A 591 -11.40 48.94 -88.52
N MET A 592 -10.44 49.23 -87.64
CA MET A 592 -9.11 49.72 -87.99
C MET A 592 -8.05 48.84 -87.33
N ASP A 593 -7.32 48.08 -88.13
CA ASP A 593 -6.06 47.47 -87.75
C ASP A 593 -4.93 48.50 -87.90
N LEU A 594 -3.93 48.45 -87.03
CA LEU A 594 -2.67 49.17 -87.17
C LEU A 594 -1.55 48.50 -86.39
N TRP A 595 -0.31 48.66 -86.84
CA TRP A 595 0.87 48.28 -86.08
C TRP A 595 1.46 49.48 -85.37
N ARG A 596 1.81 49.28 -84.10
CA ARG A 596 2.32 50.31 -83.18
C ARG A 596 3.64 49.88 -82.57
N TRP A 597 4.53 50.85 -82.41
CA TRP A 597 5.65 50.79 -81.47
C TRP A 597 5.66 52.11 -80.69
N LEU A 598 5.20 52.06 -79.44
CA LEU A 598 5.03 53.23 -78.57
C LEU A 598 5.85 53.09 -77.28
N ASN A 599 6.75 54.06 -77.07
CA ASN A 599 7.44 54.27 -75.80
C ASN A 599 7.03 55.64 -75.24
N SER A 600 6.36 55.67 -74.10
CA SER A 600 5.79 56.90 -73.53
C SER A 600 5.77 56.90 -72.01
N ASP A 601 5.77 58.10 -71.44
CA ASP A 601 5.46 58.29 -70.02
C ASP A 601 3.96 58.02 -69.76
N TYR A 602 3.55 58.07 -68.49
CA TYR A 602 2.17 57.84 -68.07
C TYR A 602 1.39 59.12 -67.80
N ASP A 603 0.06 59.04 -67.84
CA ASP A 603 -0.87 60.11 -67.43
C ASP A 603 -0.60 60.54 -65.97
N PRO A 604 -0.29 61.83 -65.66
CA PRO A 604 -0.53 63.02 -66.48
C PRO A 604 0.72 63.63 -67.16
N TYR A 605 1.85 62.94 -67.20
CA TYR A 605 3.11 63.49 -67.73
C TYR A 605 3.12 63.56 -69.26
N MET A 606 2.89 62.42 -69.92
CA MET A 606 2.68 62.32 -71.37
C MET A 606 1.36 61.59 -71.61
N ILE A 607 0.55 62.09 -72.55
CA ILE A 607 -0.71 61.45 -72.94
C ILE A 607 -0.76 61.33 -74.46
N ASN A 608 -1.01 60.11 -74.91
CA ASN A 608 -1.16 59.71 -76.29
C ASN A 608 -2.63 59.37 -76.55
N THR A 609 -3.21 59.79 -77.68
CA THR A 609 -4.60 59.49 -78.05
C THR A 609 -4.71 58.91 -79.45
N ILE A 610 -5.65 57.98 -79.65
CA ILE A 610 -6.22 57.69 -80.97
C ILE A 610 -7.63 58.27 -80.98
N GLU A 611 -7.94 59.03 -82.01
CA GLU A 611 -9.21 59.74 -82.13
C GLU A 611 -9.82 59.57 -83.52
N VAL A 612 -11.15 59.55 -83.58
CA VAL A 612 -11.92 59.39 -84.81
C VAL A 612 -12.93 60.52 -84.97
N SER A 613 -13.20 60.89 -86.22
CA SER A 613 -14.17 61.92 -86.60
C SER A 613 -15.11 61.34 -87.65
N ALA A 614 -16.42 61.42 -87.41
CA ALA A 614 -17.45 61.10 -88.41
C ALA A 614 -17.76 62.28 -89.37
N ASN A 615 -17.16 63.47 -89.17
CA ASN A 615 -17.55 64.72 -89.85
C ASN A 615 -16.36 65.57 -90.34
N ASN A 616 -15.44 64.94 -91.08
CA ASN A 616 -14.29 65.57 -91.73
C ASN A 616 -13.36 66.38 -90.80
N GLY A 617 -13.32 66.05 -89.51
CA GLY A 617 -12.50 66.69 -88.49
C GLY A 617 -13.19 67.82 -87.71
N SER A 618 -14.51 68.00 -87.85
CA SER A 618 -15.24 69.06 -87.14
C SER A 618 -15.42 68.76 -85.64
N THR A 619 -15.56 67.48 -85.27
CA THR A 619 -15.57 66.99 -83.89
C THR A 619 -14.83 65.65 -83.82
N TRP A 620 -14.04 65.45 -82.77
CA TRP A 620 -13.25 64.23 -82.58
C TRP A 620 -13.67 63.50 -81.30
N THR A 621 -13.67 62.18 -81.35
CA THR A 621 -13.92 61.28 -80.22
C THR A 621 -12.67 60.47 -79.95
N VAL A 622 -12.17 60.50 -78.71
CA VAL A 622 -11.07 59.64 -78.26
C VAL A 622 -11.59 58.20 -78.18
N ILE A 623 -10.96 57.29 -78.91
CA ILE A 623 -11.24 55.84 -78.89
C ILE A 623 -10.17 55.06 -78.13
N TRP A 624 -9.00 55.65 -77.91
CA TRP A 624 -7.96 55.11 -77.05
C TRP A 624 -7.11 56.24 -76.45
N GLN A 625 -6.66 56.06 -75.20
CA GLN A 625 -5.72 56.94 -74.52
C GLN A 625 -4.69 56.11 -73.73
N SER A 626 -3.44 56.58 -73.66
CA SER A 626 -2.43 55.99 -72.77
C SER A 626 -2.77 56.24 -71.28
N GLY A 627 -2.64 55.21 -70.45
CA GLY A 627 -3.08 55.23 -69.05
C GLY A 627 -2.07 55.81 -68.04
N ALA A 628 -2.42 55.63 -66.76
CA ALA A 628 -1.57 55.94 -65.61
C ALA A 628 -0.46 54.89 -65.40
N MET A 629 0.46 55.16 -64.46
CA MET A 629 1.70 54.42 -64.22
C MET A 629 1.52 52.89 -64.15
N PRO A 630 2.39 52.08 -64.82
CA PRO A 630 3.58 52.45 -65.60
C PRO A 630 3.24 53.07 -66.96
N GLY A 631 4.19 53.84 -67.52
CA GLY A 631 4.09 54.30 -68.90
C GLY A 631 4.30 53.15 -69.89
N ILE A 632 3.91 53.37 -71.14
CA ILE A 632 3.95 52.36 -72.19
C ILE A 632 5.40 52.18 -72.65
N GLN A 633 5.87 50.94 -72.74
CA GLN A 633 7.28 50.62 -73.06
C GLN A 633 7.36 49.43 -74.01
N GLU A 634 7.08 49.65 -75.30
CA GLU A 634 7.06 48.60 -76.32
C GLU A 634 8.46 48.31 -76.89
N GLN A 635 8.79 47.01 -77.00
CA GLN A 635 10.07 46.46 -77.50
C GLN A 635 9.94 45.80 -78.90
N ALA A 636 8.74 45.82 -79.45
CA ALA A 636 8.34 45.11 -80.65
C ALA A 636 7.16 45.85 -81.30
N TRP A 637 6.93 45.59 -82.58
CA TRP A 637 5.68 45.99 -83.24
C TRP A 637 4.51 45.18 -82.65
N ASN A 638 3.48 45.87 -82.19
CA ASN A 638 2.25 45.29 -81.65
C ASN A 638 1.08 45.67 -82.57
N ASN A 639 0.23 44.71 -82.94
CA ASN A 639 -0.99 45.01 -83.68
C ASN A 639 -2.11 45.45 -82.72
N TYR A 640 -2.91 46.41 -83.15
CA TYR A 640 -4.12 46.85 -82.45
C TYR A 640 -5.28 47.00 -83.43
N ASN A 641 -6.41 46.38 -83.11
CA ASN A 641 -7.68 46.56 -83.79
C ASN A 641 -8.59 47.52 -82.99
N TYR A 642 -9.33 48.38 -83.69
CA TYR A 642 -10.30 49.31 -83.10
C TYR A 642 -11.63 49.29 -83.88
N ASP A 643 -12.75 49.09 -83.19
CA ASP A 643 -14.08 49.28 -83.79
C ASP A 643 -14.35 50.77 -84.07
N LEU A 644 -14.58 51.09 -85.34
CA LEU A 644 -14.96 52.42 -85.82
C LEU A 644 -16.43 52.50 -86.27
N THR A 645 -17.24 51.45 -86.03
CA THR A 645 -18.61 51.31 -86.54
C THR A 645 -19.55 52.45 -86.14
N ALA A 646 -19.41 52.95 -84.92
CA ALA A 646 -20.18 54.10 -84.42
C ALA A 646 -19.87 55.41 -85.16
N TYR A 647 -18.75 55.48 -85.88
CA TYR A 647 -18.21 56.70 -86.51
C TYR A 647 -18.24 56.66 -88.04
N LYS A 648 -18.84 55.61 -88.63
CA LYS A 648 -18.94 55.41 -90.08
C LYS A 648 -19.50 56.63 -90.80
N SER A 649 -18.80 57.08 -91.83
CA SER A 649 -19.17 58.28 -92.58
C SER A 649 -18.57 58.27 -93.98
N ALA A 650 -19.21 58.96 -94.92
CA ALA A 650 -18.57 59.29 -96.20
C ALA A 650 -17.37 60.25 -96.04
N THR A 651 -17.20 60.84 -94.85
CA THR A 651 -16.13 61.79 -94.52
C THR A 651 -15.41 61.44 -93.21
N MET A 652 -15.20 60.15 -92.95
CA MET A 652 -14.51 59.71 -91.73
C MET A 652 -13.03 60.12 -91.77
N ARG A 653 -12.44 60.36 -90.60
CA ARG A 653 -10.99 60.51 -90.40
C ARG A 653 -10.57 59.88 -89.08
N VAL A 654 -9.31 59.46 -88.99
CA VAL A 654 -8.62 59.07 -87.75
C VAL A 654 -7.41 59.98 -87.51
N ARG A 655 -6.99 60.13 -86.26
CA ARG A 655 -5.76 60.83 -85.90
C ARG A 655 -5.09 60.26 -84.65
N PHE A 656 -3.78 60.41 -84.59
CA PHE A 656 -2.91 59.92 -83.53
C PHE A 656 -2.23 61.12 -82.89
N GLY A 657 -2.48 61.37 -81.60
CA GLY A 657 -2.06 62.57 -80.89
C GLY A 657 -1.03 62.30 -79.80
N VAL A 658 0.02 63.11 -79.68
CA VAL A 658 0.96 63.08 -78.54
C VAL A 658 0.98 64.44 -77.85
N SER A 659 0.83 64.45 -76.52
CA SER A 659 0.84 65.63 -75.67
C SER A 659 1.72 65.44 -74.43
N VAL A 660 2.37 66.51 -73.99
CA VAL A 660 3.13 66.55 -72.73
C VAL A 660 2.44 67.53 -71.81
N ASN A 661 1.85 67.03 -70.72
CA ASN A 661 0.91 67.79 -69.89
C ASN A 661 1.48 68.15 -68.50
N GLN A 662 2.66 67.65 -68.13
CA GLN A 662 3.42 68.08 -66.94
C GLN A 662 4.92 68.23 -67.26
N LEU A 663 5.62 68.97 -66.40
CA LEU A 663 7.09 69.00 -66.37
C LEU A 663 7.65 67.67 -65.85
N ASP A 664 8.96 67.46 -66.04
CA ASP A 664 9.70 66.25 -65.64
C ASP A 664 9.21 64.93 -66.27
N ALA A 665 8.45 65.02 -67.38
CA ALA A 665 8.12 63.87 -68.22
C ALA A 665 9.40 63.20 -68.76
N TYR A 666 9.42 61.87 -68.80
CA TYR A 666 10.57 61.12 -69.27
C TYR A 666 10.88 61.39 -70.75
N VAL A 667 12.18 61.48 -71.08
CA VAL A 667 12.65 61.40 -72.47
C VAL A 667 12.43 59.97 -72.96
N VAL A 668 11.66 59.82 -74.04
CA VAL A 668 11.18 58.55 -74.60
C VAL A 668 11.25 58.58 -76.12
N SER A 669 11.38 57.42 -76.79
CA SER A 669 11.39 57.38 -78.26
C SER A 669 10.06 57.85 -78.87
N SER A 670 8.96 57.79 -78.11
CA SER A 670 7.61 58.14 -78.54
C SER A 670 6.99 57.13 -79.50
N TRP A 671 6.17 57.59 -80.44
CA TRP A 671 5.23 56.77 -81.21
C TRP A 671 5.74 56.56 -82.64
N ASN A 672 5.76 55.30 -83.08
CA ASN A 672 5.87 54.88 -84.47
C ASN A 672 4.65 54.03 -84.87
N LEU A 673 4.22 54.17 -86.11
CA LEU A 673 3.00 53.57 -86.68
C LEU A 673 3.28 53.04 -88.09
N ASP A 674 2.73 51.86 -88.40
CA ASP A 674 2.79 51.21 -89.70
C ASP A 674 1.53 50.38 -90.00
N ASP A 675 1.37 49.92 -91.24
CA ASP A 675 0.36 48.96 -91.72
C ASP A 675 -1.07 49.27 -91.23
N ILE A 676 -1.50 50.54 -91.38
CA ILE A 676 -2.85 50.96 -90.97
C ILE A 676 -3.86 50.49 -92.03
N VAL A 677 -4.77 49.59 -91.66
CA VAL A 677 -5.80 49.06 -92.55
C VAL A 677 -7.19 49.25 -91.94
N ILE A 678 -8.06 49.99 -92.62
CA ILE A 678 -9.46 50.15 -92.24
C ILE A 678 -10.32 49.22 -93.08
N ARG A 679 -11.05 48.31 -92.43
CA ARG A 679 -11.78 47.19 -93.03
C ARG A 679 -13.29 47.27 -92.75
N ARG A 680 -14.06 46.39 -93.38
CA ARG A 680 -15.50 46.21 -93.16
C ARG A 680 -15.91 44.77 -93.37
N CYS A 681 -16.51 44.12 -92.37
CA CYS A 681 -17.26 42.88 -92.60
C CYS A 681 -18.70 43.22 -93.03
N GLN A 682 -19.31 42.40 -93.89
CA GLN A 682 -20.64 42.64 -94.48
C GLN A 682 -21.59 41.45 -94.39
#